data_AF-A0A3D8VR40-F1
#
_entry.id   AF-A0A3D8VR40-F1
#
_cell.length_a   1.000
_cell.length_b   1.000
_cell.length_c   1.000
_cell.angle_alpha   90.00
_cell.angle_beta   90.00
_cell.angle_gamma   90.00
#
_symmetry.space_group_name_H-M   'P 1'
#
loop_
_entity.id
_entity.type
_entity.pdbx_description
1 polymer ?
#
loop_
_entity_poly.entity_id
_entity_poly.type
_entity_poly.pdbx_seq_one_letter_code
_entity_poly.pdbx_strand_id
1 'polypeptide(L)'
;MNVKRLLVFIALLGIAGAATIFTVNAVQANTLEEQYELANEAFKAEEFEESVELYLEVLGMDASHQEARRKLAQSYIHLDRIEEAVQTLNEGIYAAPEAGALYTLLSDVYSKEGDIEKAYRTLKKGLRYSEDPSVQETYDHLLSKITIDGERKFVQEGYEREYRLVWSDGNGNLYPLEAEWMVEEPTIGEVTPVEEGPTVTFKGIETGQTEVVVTWEDFTQTMKVTVEEQVLEEVTFSPEELDAFSLGESITIETTGKDAAGEEMTFEPEWAVTEGKVQLTPDGPSATLTAEESGLDVLTVSYQDFTKELPVMVEGESESESFVQTNVEGQGRIAVTPDQESYETGDVVQLQAIGEQGWTFVRWTVDIEGTQSTIEHTIDGHLNVTAIFESNSHALNLTIEGEGEVFRDSLTNTYSHGETISLRARPASGWSFAGWEGDLTSSTTTARLTFDEDKQVRAVFVEEEQDEDEEVQEEEEEEQEEVKETTKYRLNVGKSGKGTIKQSRSGSSFEDGTLVTLTATPSNGYEFVGWRGDVNHSSRTVTIKMNSHYSLKAVFQEVTQEPDPEPEPDPQPEPEPEPELYTLTTSTDGQGYIRVSKQRVPAGQRISVQAIPAEGWTFVRWEGETSGGSASTSIKMNRNKHVTAVFKQVNESDAEEE
;
A
#
# COMPACT_ATOMS: atom_id res chain seq x y z
N MET A 1 -34.05 -55.47 -57.13
CA MET A 1 -34.86 -54.26 -56.84
C MET A 1 -35.41 -54.43 -55.43
N ASN A 2 -35.01 -53.74 -54.36
CA ASN A 2 -34.39 -52.43 -54.24
C ASN A 2 -33.48 -52.35 -53.00
N VAL A 3 -32.17 -52.24 -53.24
CA VAL A 3 -31.16 -51.76 -52.26
C VAL A 3 -31.45 -50.30 -51.83
N LYS A 4 -32.39 -49.63 -52.51
CA LYS A 4 -32.94 -48.31 -52.14
C LYS A 4 -33.83 -48.26 -50.90
N ARG A 5 -34.15 -49.37 -50.22
CA ARG A 5 -34.98 -49.36 -48.99
C ARG A 5 -34.21 -49.55 -47.67
N LEU A 6 -32.92 -49.91 -47.70
CA LEU A 6 -32.13 -50.13 -46.48
C LEU A 6 -31.28 -48.90 -46.08
N LEU A 7 -30.96 -48.00 -47.03
CA LEU A 7 -30.21 -46.76 -46.77
C LEU A 7 -31.05 -45.59 -46.23
N VAL A 8 -32.37 -45.69 -46.26
CA VAL A 8 -33.27 -44.63 -45.74
C VAL A 8 -33.51 -44.76 -44.22
N PHE A 9 -33.29 -45.94 -43.63
CA PHE A 9 -33.51 -46.15 -42.19
C PHE A 9 -32.31 -45.77 -41.31
N ILE A 10 -31.08 -45.83 -41.83
CA ILE A 10 -29.86 -45.42 -41.09
C ILE A 10 -29.64 -43.89 -41.18
N ALA A 11 -30.12 -43.22 -42.25
CA ALA A 11 -30.11 -41.77 -42.34
C ALA A 11 -31.16 -41.09 -41.42
N LEU A 12 -32.28 -41.76 -41.11
CA LEU A 12 -33.31 -41.24 -40.19
C LEU A 12 -32.96 -41.43 -38.70
N LEU A 13 -32.12 -42.41 -38.36
CA LEU A 13 -31.61 -42.60 -36.99
C LEU A 13 -30.44 -41.66 -36.65
N GLY A 14 -29.66 -41.22 -37.65
CA GLY A 14 -28.66 -40.15 -37.47
C GLY A 14 -29.26 -38.74 -37.34
N ILE A 15 -30.43 -38.48 -37.95
CA ILE A 15 -31.13 -37.20 -37.86
C ILE A 15 -31.94 -37.09 -36.55
N ALA A 16 -32.45 -38.20 -36.00
CA ALA A 16 -33.10 -38.21 -34.69
C ALA A 16 -32.09 -38.05 -33.52
N GLY A 17 -30.88 -38.59 -33.63
CA GLY A 17 -29.80 -38.38 -32.66
C GLY A 17 -29.25 -36.95 -32.68
N ALA A 18 -29.08 -36.35 -33.87
CA ALA A 18 -28.67 -34.96 -33.98
C ALA A 18 -29.78 -33.99 -33.53
N ALA A 19 -31.04 -34.21 -33.93
CA ALA A 19 -32.15 -33.33 -33.55
C ALA A 19 -32.46 -33.37 -32.04
N THR A 20 -32.30 -34.51 -31.36
CA THR A 20 -32.49 -34.61 -29.90
C THR A 20 -31.38 -33.90 -29.12
N ILE A 21 -30.12 -34.02 -29.56
CA ILE A 21 -28.99 -33.27 -28.97
C ILE A 21 -29.16 -31.77 -29.21
N PHE A 22 -29.58 -31.34 -30.41
CA PHE A 22 -29.86 -29.93 -30.70
C PHE A 22 -31.04 -29.37 -29.89
N THR A 23 -32.12 -30.12 -29.66
CA THR A 23 -33.25 -29.65 -28.84
C THR A 23 -32.92 -29.56 -27.36
N VAL A 24 -32.12 -30.48 -26.81
CA VAL A 24 -31.72 -30.44 -25.39
C VAL A 24 -30.75 -29.28 -25.14
N ASN A 25 -29.75 -29.10 -26.00
CA ASN A 25 -28.81 -27.99 -25.88
C ASN A 25 -29.49 -26.62 -26.08
N ALA A 26 -30.47 -26.51 -26.99
CA ALA A 26 -31.22 -25.28 -27.20
C ALA A 26 -32.16 -24.94 -26.02
N VAL A 27 -32.78 -25.95 -25.39
CA VAL A 27 -33.63 -25.73 -24.20
C VAL A 27 -32.77 -25.36 -22.98
N GLN A 28 -31.63 -26.01 -22.76
CA GLN A 28 -30.71 -25.68 -21.67
C GLN A 28 -30.07 -24.29 -21.81
N ALA A 29 -29.70 -23.88 -23.02
CA ALA A 29 -29.19 -22.54 -23.28
C ALA A 29 -30.25 -21.46 -23.00
N ASN A 30 -31.53 -21.73 -23.32
CA ASN A 30 -32.62 -20.81 -23.06
C ASN A 30 -32.96 -20.69 -21.56
N THR A 31 -32.70 -21.73 -20.76
CA THR A 31 -32.88 -21.70 -19.30
C THR A 31 -31.71 -21.03 -18.56
N LEU A 32 -30.48 -21.15 -19.07
CA LEU A 32 -29.31 -20.47 -18.48
C LEU A 32 -29.46 -18.95 -18.54
N GLU A 33 -29.78 -18.43 -19.73
CA GLU A 33 -29.97 -16.99 -19.97
C GLU A 33 -31.13 -16.43 -19.13
N GLU A 34 -32.24 -17.16 -19.03
CA GLU A 34 -33.40 -16.77 -18.22
C GLU A 34 -33.04 -16.67 -16.73
N GLN A 35 -32.32 -17.65 -16.18
CA GLN A 35 -31.88 -17.61 -14.77
C GLN A 35 -30.85 -16.50 -14.51
N TYR A 36 -29.96 -16.24 -15.46
CA TYR A 36 -29.00 -15.15 -15.36
C TYR A 36 -29.66 -13.77 -15.38
N GLU A 37 -30.70 -13.57 -16.20
CA GLU A 37 -31.50 -12.34 -16.18
C GLU A 37 -32.27 -12.17 -14.87
N LEU A 38 -32.89 -13.24 -14.35
CA LEU A 38 -33.54 -13.21 -13.04
C LEU A 38 -32.56 -12.84 -11.91
N ALA A 39 -31.36 -13.42 -11.92
CA ALA A 39 -30.31 -13.08 -10.95
C ALA A 39 -29.89 -11.60 -11.04
N ASN A 40 -29.80 -11.06 -12.26
CA ASN A 40 -29.52 -9.64 -12.49
C ASN A 40 -30.67 -8.72 -12.05
N GLU A 41 -31.93 -9.15 -12.20
CA GLU A 41 -33.09 -8.42 -11.70
C GLU A 41 -33.09 -8.34 -10.17
N ALA A 42 -32.89 -9.47 -9.49
CA ALA A 42 -32.76 -9.52 -8.02
C ALA A 42 -31.59 -8.65 -7.53
N PHE A 43 -30.43 -8.72 -8.19
CA PHE A 43 -29.27 -7.88 -7.86
C PHE A 43 -29.60 -6.38 -7.98
N LYS A 44 -30.29 -5.96 -9.06
CA LYS A 44 -30.69 -4.56 -9.26
C LYS A 44 -31.78 -4.10 -8.28
N ALA A 45 -32.59 -5.04 -7.79
CA ALA A 45 -33.59 -4.79 -6.76
C ALA A 45 -32.98 -4.71 -5.34
N GLU A 46 -31.67 -4.87 -5.19
CA GLU A 46 -30.95 -4.97 -3.91
C GLU A 46 -31.39 -6.18 -3.06
N GLU A 47 -32.01 -7.18 -3.69
CA GLU A 47 -32.41 -8.45 -3.09
C GLU A 47 -31.19 -9.40 -3.13
N PHE A 48 -30.14 -9.07 -2.38
CA PHE A 48 -28.83 -9.69 -2.52
C PHE A 48 -28.83 -11.18 -2.17
N GLU A 49 -29.54 -11.63 -1.13
CA GLU A 49 -29.67 -13.05 -0.82
C GLU A 49 -30.32 -13.84 -1.96
N GLU A 50 -31.40 -13.32 -2.55
CA GLU A 50 -32.08 -13.94 -3.69
C GLU A 50 -31.15 -13.97 -4.91
N SER A 51 -30.42 -12.88 -5.16
CA SER A 51 -29.44 -12.84 -6.24
C SER A 51 -28.32 -13.89 -6.06
N VAL A 52 -27.88 -14.14 -4.83
CA VAL A 52 -26.88 -15.18 -4.51
C VAL A 52 -27.42 -16.56 -4.91
N GLU A 53 -28.64 -16.90 -4.50
CA GLU A 53 -29.28 -18.18 -4.83
C GLU A 53 -29.36 -18.36 -6.36
N LEU A 54 -29.86 -17.34 -7.07
CA LEU A 54 -30.03 -17.39 -8.52
C LEU A 54 -28.68 -17.46 -9.27
N TYR A 55 -27.65 -16.71 -8.86
CA TYR A 55 -26.32 -16.84 -9.48
C TYR A 55 -25.67 -18.20 -9.19
N LEU A 56 -25.91 -18.82 -8.04
CA LEU A 56 -25.46 -20.18 -7.77
C LEU A 56 -26.16 -21.20 -8.69
N GLU A 57 -27.45 -21.00 -9.01
CA GLU A 57 -28.14 -21.82 -10.01
C GLU A 57 -27.52 -21.65 -11.40
N VAL A 58 -27.20 -20.42 -11.80
CA VAL A 58 -26.49 -20.12 -13.05
C VAL A 58 -25.15 -20.83 -13.11
N LEU A 59 -24.34 -20.76 -12.04
CA LEU A 59 -23.05 -21.44 -11.96
C LEU A 59 -23.17 -22.96 -11.84
N GLY A 60 -24.31 -23.48 -11.35
CA GLY A 60 -24.64 -24.90 -11.39
C GLY A 60 -24.90 -25.41 -12.81
N MET A 61 -25.40 -24.55 -13.70
CA MET A 61 -25.61 -24.86 -15.12
C MET A 61 -24.34 -24.62 -15.96
N ASP A 62 -23.63 -23.51 -15.71
CA ASP A 62 -22.36 -23.17 -16.32
C ASP A 62 -21.37 -22.62 -15.27
N ALA A 63 -20.51 -23.51 -14.77
CA ALA A 63 -19.52 -23.15 -13.76
C ALA A 63 -18.44 -22.16 -14.25
N SER A 64 -18.30 -22.00 -15.58
CA SER A 64 -17.35 -21.10 -16.22
C SER A 64 -17.91 -19.71 -16.52
N HIS A 65 -19.18 -19.46 -16.18
CA HIS A 65 -19.85 -18.19 -16.44
C HIS A 65 -19.24 -17.03 -15.62
N GLN A 66 -18.26 -16.33 -16.23
CA GLN A 66 -17.42 -15.33 -15.56
C GLN A 66 -18.24 -14.19 -14.95
N GLU A 67 -19.20 -13.66 -15.71
CA GLU A 67 -20.00 -12.51 -15.26
C GLU A 67 -20.96 -12.85 -14.11
N ALA A 68 -21.64 -14.00 -14.17
CA ALA A 68 -22.45 -14.51 -13.06
C ALA A 68 -21.61 -14.71 -11.79
N ARG A 69 -20.38 -15.21 -11.91
CA ARG A 69 -19.46 -15.36 -10.79
C ARG A 69 -19.00 -14.01 -10.21
N ARG A 70 -18.70 -13.05 -11.07
CA ARG A 70 -18.37 -11.68 -10.68
C ARG A 70 -19.53 -11.05 -9.90
N LYS A 71 -20.75 -11.19 -10.42
CA LYS A 71 -21.98 -10.69 -9.79
C LYS A 71 -22.30 -11.38 -8.47
N LEU A 72 -22.13 -12.69 -8.37
CA LEU A 72 -22.25 -13.44 -7.12
C LEU A 72 -21.31 -12.89 -6.04
N ALA A 73 -20.05 -12.64 -6.40
CA ALA A 73 -19.09 -12.02 -5.48
C ALA A 73 -19.51 -10.60 -5.07
N GLN A 74 -20.04 -9.80 -6.00
CA GLN A 74 -20.61 -8.48 -5.67
C GLN A 74 -21.79 -8.59 -4.69
N SER A 75 -22.68 -9.56 -4.86
CA SER A 75 -23.78 -9.82 -3.91
C SER A 75 -23.25 -10.18 -2.53
N TYR A 76 -22.22 -11.04 -2.44
CA TYR A 76 -21.59 -11.34 -1.16
C TYR A 76 -20.96 -10.09 -0.51
N ILE A 77 -20.32 -9.21 -1.28
CA ILE A 77 -19.75 -7.95 -0.75
C ILE A 77 -20.86 -7.05 -0.17
N HIS A 78 -21.99 -6.91 -0.85
CA HIS A 78 -23.13 -6.13 -0.33
C HIS A 78 -23.74 -6.72 0.94
N LEU A 79 -23.56 -8.03 1.15
CA LEU A 79 -23.99 -8.76 2.35
C LEU A 79 -22.92 -8.83 3.44
N ASP A 80 -21.80 -8.13 3.29
CA ASP A 80 -20.65 -8.17 4.21
C ASP A 80 -20.05 -9.58 4.38
N ARG A 81 -20.19 -10.40 3.34
CA ARG A 81 -19.70 -11.80 3.25
C ARG A 81 -18.39 -11.86 2.48
N ILE A 82 -17.38 -11.17 2.99
CA ILE A 82 -16.11 -10.91 2.28
C ILE A 82 -15.35 -12.22 1.99
N GLU A 83 -15.32 -13.16 2.93
CA GLU A 83 -14.64 -14.45 2.72
C GLU A 83 -15.26 -15.24 1.55
N GLU A 84 -16.59 -15.29 1.46
CA GLU A 84 -17.28 -15.96 0.36
C GLU A 84 -17.07 -15.23 -0.98
N ALA A 85 -17.02 -13.90 -0.98
CA ALA A 85 -16.68 -13.13 -2.17
C ALA A 85 -15.26 -13.45 -2.67
N VAL A 86 -14.27 -13.41 -1.78
CA VAL A 86 -12.86 -13.74 -2.09
C VAL A 86 -12.73 -15.18 -2.60
N GLN A 87 -13.40 -16.15 -1.95
CA GLN A 87 -13.42 -17.53 -2.40
C GLN A 87 -14.03 -17.64 -3.80
N THR A 88 -15.19 -17.04 -4.02
CA THR A 88 -15.91 -17.06 -5.30
C THR A 88 -15.06 -16.53 -6.44
N LEU A 89 -14.34 -15.43 -6.21
CA LEU A 89 -13.44 -14.81 -7.19
C LEU A 89 -12.20 -15.68 -7.48
N ASN A 90 -11.56 -16.23 -6.44
CA ASN A 90 -10.41 -17.12 -6.60
C ASN A 90 -10.75 -18.39 -7.39
N GLU A 91 -11.91 -19.01 -7.12
CA GLU A 91 -12.40 -20.15 -7.90
C GLU A 91 -12.64 -19.77 -9.36
N GLY A 92 -13.14 -18.56 -9.62
CA GLY A 92 -13.34 -18.04 -10.97
C GLY A 92 -12.05 -17.83 -11.72
N ILE A 93 -11.07 -17.18 -11.08
CA ILE A 93 -9.72 -16.99 -11.61
C ILE A 93 -9.04 -18.33 -11.90
N TYR A 94 -9.26 -19.33 -11.05
CA TYR A 94 -8.73 -20.68 -11.29
C TYR A 94 -9.37 -21.35 -12.51
N ALA A 95 -10.69 -21.18 -12.70
CA ALA A 95 -11.43 -21.77 -13.82
C ALA A 95 -11.18 -21.04 -15.15
N ALA A 96 -11.03 -19.71 -15.11
CA ALA A 96 -10.82 -18.85 -16.27
C ALA A 96 -9.74 -17.78 -15.97
N PRO A 97 -8.45 -18.14 -16.08
CA PRO A 97 -7.34 -17.24 -15.75
C PRO A 97 -7.25 -15.96 -16.60
N GLU A 98 -7.91 -15.94 -17.76
CA GLU A 98 -7.99 -14.80 -18.68
C GLU A 98 -9.05 -13.76 -18.26
N ALA A 99 -9.91 -14.07 -17.29
CA ALA A 99 -11.01 -13.22 -16.85
C ALA A 99 -10.51 -12.00 -16.03
N GLY A 100 -10.11 -10.94 -16.73
CA GLY A 100 -9.52 -9.72 -16.12
C GLY A 100 -10.39 -9.09 -15.05
N ALA A 101 -11.69 -8.97 -15.32
CA ALA A 101 -12.68 -8.41 -14.40
C ALA A 101 -12.77 -9.12 -13.02
N LEU A 102 -12.31 -10.37 -12.90
CA LEU A 102 -12.25 -11.06 -11.60
C LEU A 102 -11.04 -10.64 -10.78
N TYR A 103 -9.91 -10.36 -11.43
CA TYR A 103 -8.71 -9.85 -10.75
C TYR A 103 -8.91 -8.43 -10.26
N THR A 104 -9.53 -7.56 -11.06
CA THR A 104 -9.80 -6.18 -10.68
C THR A 104 -10.74 -6.12 -9.48
N LEU A 105 -11.85 -6.88 -9.50
CA LEU A 105 -12.76 -6.94 -8.36
C LEU A 105 -12.12 -7.55 -7.10
N LEU A 106 -11.30 -8.60 -7.23
CA LEU A 106 -10.60 -9.19 -6.08
C LEU A 106 -9.56 -8.22 -5.50
N SER A 107 -8.87 -7.46 -6.35
CA SER A 107 -7.98 -6.39 -5.92
C SER A 107 -8.73 -5.31 -5.15
N ASP A 108 -9.87 -4.85 -5.67
CA ASP A 108 -10.69 -3.83 -4.99
C ASP A 108 -11.16 -4.29 -3.61
N VAL A 109 -11.50 -5.58 -3.46
CA VAL A 109 -11.85 -6.17 -2.17
C VAL A 109 -10.65 -6.10 -1.22
N TYR A 110 -9.46 -6.56 -1.64
CA TYR A 110 -8.27 -6.49 -0.79
C TYR A 110 -7.86 -5.05 -0.45
N SER A 111 -7.95 -4.11 -1.39
CA SER A 111 -7.66 -2.70 -1.14
C SER A 111 -8.60 -2.10 -0.08
N LYS A 112 -9.88 -2.47 -0.09
CA LYS A 112 -10.85 -2.01 0.92
C LYS A 112 -10.60 -2.57 2.31
N GLU A 113 -10.10 -3.81 2.39
CA GLU A 113 -9.68 -4.45 3.64
C GLU A 113 -8.31 -3.94 4.14
N GLY A 114 -7.65 -3.05 3.39
CA GLY A 114 -6.32 -2.53 3.72
C GLY A 114 -5.15 -3.45 3.36
N ASP A 115 -5.41 -4.60 2.72
CA ASP A 115 -4.38 -5.57 2.33
C ASP A 115 -3.83 -5.25 0.93
N ILE A 116 -3.05 -4.17 0.86
CA ILE A 116 -2.54 -3.61 -0.40
C ILE A 116 -1.57 -4.57 -1.10
N GLU A 117 -0.82 -5.36 -0.35
CA GLU A 117 0.08 -6.39 -0.89
C GLU A 117 -0.71 -7.46 -1.65
N LYS A 118 -1.82 -7.99 -1.09
CA LYS A 118 -2.68 -8.94 -1.80
C LYS A 118 -3.37 -8.30 -3.00
N ALA A 119 -3.81 -7.05 -2.88
CA ALA A 119 -4.40 -6.31 -4.00
C ALA A 119 -3.41 -6.23 -5.18
N TYR A 120 -2.19 -5.73 -4.93
CA TYR A 120 -1.12 -5.63 -5.91
C TYR A 120 -0.76 -6.99 -6.52
N ARG A 121 -0.55 -8.04 -5.71
CA ARG A 121 -0.21 -9.39 -6.20
C ARG A 121 -1.32 -9.99 -7.06
N THR A 122 -2.57 -9.68 -6.75
CA THR A 122 -3.73 -10.10 -7.55
C THR A 122 -3.70 -9.47 -8.94
N LEU A 123 -3.44 -8.17 -9.03
CA LEU A 123 -3.32 -7.48 -10.31
C LEU A 123 -2.09 -7.94 -11.11
N LYS A 124 -0.94 -8.15 -10.46
CA LYS A 124 0.25 -8.75 -11.11
C LYS A 124 -0.04 -10.11 -11.72
N LYS A 125 -0.83 -10.94 -11.03
CA LYS A 125 -1.30 -12.22 -11.55
C LYS A 125 -2.22 -12.00 -12.76
N GLY A 126 -3.15 -11.05 -12.68
CA GLY A 126 -4.02 -10.66 -13.79
C GLY A 126 -3.23 -10.26 -15.04
N LEU A 127 -2.22 -9.38 -14.89
CA LEU A 127 -1.36 -8.92 -15.99
C LEU A 127 -0.58 -10.04 -16.68
N ARG A 128 -0.36 -11.16 -15.99
CA ARG A 128 0.32 -12.34 -16.55
C ARG A 128 -0.60 -13.22 -17.39
N TYR A 129 -1.89 -13.29 -17.06
CA TYR A 129 -2.82 -14.29 -17.59
C TYR A 129 -4.00 -13.71 -18.38
N SER A 130 -4.28 -12.41 -18.24
CA SER A 130 -5.36 -11.71 -18.91
C SER A 130 -4.83 -10.64 -19.86
N GLU A 131 -5.46 -10.51 -21.03
CA GLU A 131 -5.24 -9.41 -21.97
C GLU A 131 -6.26 -8.27 -21.79
N ASP A 132 -7.11 -8.36 -20.77
CA ASP A 132 -8.12 -7.33 -20.46
C ASP A 132 -7.44 -6.02 -20.02
N PRO A 133 -7.65 -4.91 -20.75
CA PRO A 133 -7.01 -3.63 -20.44
C PRO A 133 -7.36 -3.11 -19.03
N SER A 134 -8.52 -3.47 -18.49
CA SER A 134 -8.95 -3.02 -17.17
C SER A 134 -7.98 -3.46 -16.07
N VAL A 135 -7.27 -4.59 -16.24
CA VAL A 135 -6.29 -5.04 -15.25
C VAL A 135 -5.10 -4.08 -15.17
N GLN A 136 -4.61 -3.61 -16.33
CA GLN A 136 -3.55 -2.60 -16.38
C GLN A 136 -4.02 -1.27 -15.81
N GLU A 137 -5.23 -0.83 -16.17
CA GLU A 137 -5.82 0.41 -15.65
C GLU A 137 -5.96 0.37 -14.13
N THR A 138 -6.47 -0.72 -13.56
CA THR A 138 -6.58 -0.90 -12.10
C THR A 138 -5.20 -0.99 -11.44
N TYR A 139 -4.22 -1.63 -12.08
CA TYR A 139 -2.85 -1.69 -11.58
C TYR A 139 -2.20 -0.31 -11.50
N ASP A 140 -2.29 0.46 -12.58
CA ASP A 140 -1.74 1.82 -12.63
C ASP A 140 -2.44 2.74 -11.62
N HIS A 141 -3.76 2.59 -11.44
CA HIS A 141 -4.52 3.32 -10.43
C HIS A 141 -4.17 2.92 -8.99
N LEU A 142 -3.88 1.65 -8.73
CA LEU A 142 -3.41 1.20 -7.41
C LEU A 142 -2.07 1.86 -7.08
N LEU A 143 -1.13 1.86 -8.03
CA LEU A 143 0.20 2.42 -7.85
C LEU A 143 0.20 3.95 -7.76
N SER A 144 -0.69 4.64 -8.47
CA SER A 144 -0.76 6.11 -8.42
C SER A 144 -1.18 6.66 -7.05
N LYS A 145 -1.75 5.81 -6.20
CA LYS A 145 -2.12 6.11 -4.82
C LYS A 145 -1.02 5.83 -3.80
N ILE A 146 0.13 5.29 -4.26
CA ILE A 146 1.30 5.07 -3.42
C ILE A 146 2.12 6.35 -3.38
N THR A 147 2.40 6.83 -2.17
CA THR A 147 3.17 8.04 -1.93
C THR A 147 4.16 7.82 -0.79
N ILE A 148 5.26 8.57 -0.81
CA ILE A 148 6.09 8.72 0.37
C ILE A 148 5.43 9.75 1.27
N ASP A 149 5.03 9.32 2.46
CA ASP A 149 4.55 10.19 3.51
C ASP A 149 5.72 10.68 4.36
N GLY A 150 5.69 11.98 4.64
CA GLY A 150 6.75 12.73 5.30
C GLY A 150 6.48 14.22 5.16
N GLU A 151 6.48 14.93 6.29
CA GLU A 151 6.05 16.33 6.35
C GLU A 151 6.89 17.22 5.44
N ARG A 152 8.21 16.94 5.33
CA ARG A 152 9.19 17.82 4.69
C ARG A 152 10.38 17.05 4.12
N LYS A 153 11.01 17.63 3.10
CA LYS A 153 12.16 17.13 2.34
C LYS A 153 13.46 17.87 2.66
N PHE A 154 13.40 18.91 3.48
CA PHE A 154 14.57 19.60 4.02
C PHE A 154 14.92 19.03 5.40
N VAL A 155 16.18 18.65 5.61
CA VAL A 155 16.67 18.06 6.87
C VAL A 155 17.89 18.84 7.36
N GLN A 156 17.94 19.20 8.63
CA GLN A 156 19.10 19.89 9.20
C GLN A 156 20.26 18.92 9.41
N GLU A 157 21.49 19.35 9.14
CA GLU A 157 22.70 18.56 9.42
C GLU A 157 22.72 18.07 10.88
N GLY A 158 22.88 16.76 11.08
CA GLY A 158 22.86 16.11 12.39
C GLY A 158 21.46 15.77 12.94
N TYR A 159 20.39 16.20 12.27
CA TYR A 159 19.00 15.92 12.63
C TYR A 159 18.37 14.89 11.70
N GLU A 160 17.18 14.46 12.11
CA GLU A 160 16.51 13.28 11.58
C GLU A 160 15.07 13.62 11.20
N ARG A 161 14.56 13.01 10.13
CA ARG A 161 13.15 13.03 9.73
C ARG A 161 12.65 11.63 9.44
N GLU A 162 11.38 11.40 9.72
CA GLU A 162 10.74 10.13 9.43
C GLU A 162 10.06 10.15 8.06
N TYR A 163 10.20 9.03 7.34
CA TYR A 163 9.54 8.77 6.07
C TYR A 163 8.92 7.37 6.09
N ARG A 164 7.80 7.22 5.41
CA ARG A 164 7.16 5.91 5.21
C ARG A 164 6.52 5.85 3.83
N LEU A 165 6.50 4.67 3.22
CA LEU A 165 5.76 4.46 1.99
C LEU A 165 4.32 4.10 2.38
N VAL A 166 3.35 4.79 1.82
CA VAL A 166 1.93 4.58 2.14
C VAL A 166 1.11 4.45 0.88
N TRP A 167 0.03 3.69 0.96
CA TRP A 167 -1.06 3.74 0.01
C TRP A 167 -2.23 4.50 0.63
N SER A 168 -2.82 5.46 -0.09
CA SER A 168 -3.98 6.22 0.38
C SER A 168 -5.28 5.69 -0.23
N ASP A 169 -6.31 5.50 0.60
CA ASP A 169 -7.64 5.16 0.09
C ASP A 169 -8.37 6.35 -0.56
N GLY A 170 -7.94 7.58 -0.29
CA GLY A 170 -8.54 8.84 -0.72
C GLY A 170 -9.51 9.48 0.28
N ASN A 171 -9.77 8.82 1.43
CA ASN A 171 -10.60 9.33 2.52
C ASN A 171 -9.76 9.80 3.73
N GLY A 172 -8.44 9.91 3.55
CA GLY A 172 -7.49 10.26 4.60
C GLY A 172 -6.85 9.06 5.31
N ASN A 173 -7.30 7.83 5.06
CA ASN A 173 -6.64 6.65 5.61
C ASN A 173 -5.37 6.35 4.82
N LEU A 174 -4.28 6.10 5.55
CA LEU A 174 -2.97 5.76 5.00
C LEU A 174 -2.59 4.35 5.46
N TYR A 175 -2.23 3.50 4.50
CA TYR A 175 -1.84 2.11 4.71
C TYR A 175 -0.34 1.97 4.47
N PRO A 176 0.48 1.81 5.53
CA PRO A 176 1.92 1.71 5.37
C PRO A 176 2.34 0.45 4.62
N LEU A 177 3.37 0.58 3.78
CA LEU A 177 3.93 -0.48 2.95
C LEU A 177 5.37 -0.77 3.36
N GLU A 178 5.70 -2.05 3.57
CA GLU A 178 7.07 -2.48 3.89
C GLU A 178 7.98 -2.37 2.66
N ALA A 179 8.80 -1.32 2.62
CA ALA A 179 9.66 -1.03 1.48
C ALA A 179 11.15 -1.04 1.85
N GLU A 180 11.99 -1.28 0.85
CA GLU A 180 13.44 -1.12 0.96
C GLU A 180 13.83 0.32 0.60
N TRP A 181 14.72 0.91 1.39
CA TRP A 181 15.14 2.31 1.24
C TRP A 181 16.64 2.39 1.01
N MET A 182 17.03 3.27 0.08
CA MET A 182 18.42 3.51 -0.27
C MET A 182 18.65 5.01 -0.47
N VAL A 183 19.81 5.50 -0.02
CA VAL A 183 20.27 6.87 -0.32
C VAL A 183 21.33 6.78 -1.41
N GLU A 184 21.17 7.54 -2.49
CA GLU A 184 22.14 7.53 -3.61
C GLU A 184 23.51 8.08 -3.20
N GLU A 185 23.53 9.18 -2.43
CA GLU A 185 24.75 9.81 -1.91
C GLU A 185 24.83 9.66 -0.38
N PRO A 186 25.45 8.58 0.14
CA PRO A 186 25.48 8.28 1.58
C PRO A 186 26.37 9.24 2.40
N THR A 187 27.13 10.12 1.74
CA THR A 187 27.85 11.21 2.43
C THR A 187 26.91 12.32 2.87
N ILE A 188 25.80 12.53 2.15
CA ILE A 188 24.80 13.57 2.45
C ILE A 188 23.83 13.11 3.53
N GLY A 189 23.42 11.85 3.52
CA GLY A 189 22.55 11.31 4.54
C GLY A 189 22.47 9.80 4.54
N GLU A 190 21.86 9.25 5.57
CA GLU A 190 21.62 7.82 5.72
C GLU A 190 20.16 7.55 6.10
N VAL A 191 19.64 6.38 5.68
CA VAL A 191 18.32 5.89 6.09
C VAL A 191 18.50 4.71 7.04
N THR A 192 17.77 4.74 8.14
CA THR A 192 17.76 3.66 9.14
C THR A 192 16.31 3.22 9.37
N PRO A 193 16.01 1.91 9.34
CA PRO A 193 14.70 1.43 9.74
C PRO A 193 14.42 1.77 11.20
N VAL A 194 13.23 2.31 11.49
CA VAL A 194 12.75 2.41 12.86
C VAL A 194 12.44 0.99 13.34
N GLU A 195 12.85 0.63 14.57
CA GLU A 195 12.68 -0.74 15.09
C GLU A 195 11.21 -1.20 14.96
N GLU A 196 10.99 -2.31 14.24
CA GLU A 196 9.69 -2.94 13.96
C GLU A 196 8.65 -2.03 13.27
N GLY A 197 8.78 -1.83 11.94
CA GLY A 197 7.71 -1.25 11.11
C GLY A 197 8.18 -0.78 9.72
N PRO A 198 7.27 -0.20 8.92
CA PRO A 198 7.55 0.30 7.56
C PRO A 198 8.10 1.73 7.51
N THR A 199 8.37 2.34 8.66
CA THR A 199 8.94 3.69 8.78
C THR A 199 10.46 3.64 8.79
N VAL A 200 11.08 4.60 8.10
CA VAL A 200 12.52 4.85 8.17
C VAL A 200 12.80 6.24 8.68
N THR A 201 13.94 6.41 9.34
CA THR A 201 14.49 7.70 9.70
C THR A 201 15.61 8.05 8.71
N PHE A 202 15.49 9.19 8.05
CA PHE A 202 16.57 9.79 7.29
C PHE A 202 17.33 10.78 8.19
N LYS A 203 18.65 10.61 8.27
CA LYS A 203 19.55 11.50 9.00
C LYS A 203 20.40 12.33 8.04
N GLY A 204 20.40 13.65 8.22
CA GLY A 204 21.33 14.54 7.51
C GLY A 204 22.75 14.42 8.07
N ILE A 205 23.74 14.17 7.20
CA ILE A 205 25.15 13.99 7.58
C ILE A 205 26.01 15.17 7.11
N GLU A 206 25.99 15.49 5.81
CA GLU A 206 26.69 16.64 5.23
C GLU A 206 25.71 17.44 4.38
N THR A 207 25.92 18.75 4.29
CA THR A 207 25.06 19.63 3.49
C THR A 207 25.15 19.31 2.00
N GLY A 208 24.00 19.36 1.33
CA GLY A 208 23.88 19.02 -0.08
C GLY A 208 22.53 18.40 -0.42
N GLN A 209 22.47 17.73 -1.57
CA GLN A 209 21.25 17.10 -2.06
C GLN A 209 21.51 15.64 -2.39
N THR A 210 20.56 14.79 -2.04
CA THR A 210 20.60 13.36 -2.34
C THR A 210 19.22 12.87 -2.75
N GLU A 211 19.18 11.74 -3.44
CA GLU A 211 17.95 11.04 -3.79
C GLU A 211 17.77 9.85 -2.84
N VAL A 212 16.60 9.77 -2.23
CA VAL A 212 16.14 8.61 -1.47
C VAL A 212 15.27 7.78 -2.39
N VAL A 213 15.75 6.58 -2.71
CA VAL A 213 15.07 5.61 -3.57
C VAL A 213 14.37 4.60 -2.66
N VAL A 214 13.05 4.50 -2.82
CA VAL A 214 12.22 3.52 -2.11
C VAL A 214 11.70 2.49 -3.10
N THR A 215 11.85 1.21 -2.75
CA THR A 215 11.41 0.08 -3.57
C THR A 215 10.44 -0.80 -2.78
N TRP A 216 9.27 -1.05 -3.34
CA TRP A 216 8.27 -1.96 -2.81
C TRP A 216 7.85 -2.93 -3.91
N GLU A 217 8.14 -4.22 -3.74
CA GLU A 217 7.97 -5.23 -4.79
C GLU A 217 8.73 -4.82 -6.08
N ASP A 218 8.03 -4.51 -7.18
CA ASP A 218 8.64 -3.96 -8.40
C ASP A 218 8.35 -2.46 -8.63
N PHE A 219 7.69 -1.81 -7.67
CA PHE A 219 7.44 -0.38 -7.68
C PHE A 219 8.64 0.35 -7.09
N THR A 220 9.08 1.39 -7.78
CA THR A 220 10.18 2.25 -7.33
C THR A 220 9.73 3.69 -7.39
N GLN A 221 10.01 4.44 -6.32
CA GLN A 221 9.78 5.86 -6.24
C GLN A 221 11.04 6.55 -5.70
N THR A 222 11.26 7.78 -6.14
CA THR A 222 12.40 8.58 -5.71
C THR A 222 11.92 9.89 -5.08
N MET A 223 12.53 10.25 -3.97
CA MET A 223 12.34 11.53 -3.30
C MET A 223 13.67 12.25 -3.18
N LYS A 224 13.72 13.48 -3.68
CA LYS A 224 14.86 14.35 -3.47
C LYS A 224 14.81 14.96 -2.06
N VAL A 225 15.88 14.78 -1.31
CA VAL A 225 16.07 15.32 0.04
C VAL A 225 17.22 16.32 0.02
N THR A 226 17.04 17.45 0.70
CA THR A 226 18.07 18.50 0.81
C THR A 226 18.51 18.60 2.26
N VAL A 227 19.81 18.50 2.51
CA VAL A 227 20.43 18.68 3.82
C VAL A 227 21.07 20.06 3.88
N GLU A 228 20.68 20.86 4.87
CA GLU A 228 21.16 22.23 5.06
C GLU A 228 21.75 22.40 6.47
N GLU A 229 22.61 23.42 6.67
CA GLU A 229 23.16 23.73 8.00
C GLU A 229 22.06 24.10 9.00
N GLN A 230 21.01 24.78 8.52
CA GLN A 230 19.81 25.13 9.29
C GLN A 230 18.56 24.90 8.44
N VAL A 231 17.55 24.29 9.04
CA VAL A 231 16.22 24.10 8.43
C VAL A 231 15.20 24.75 9.35
N LEU A 232 14.40 25.65 8.78
CA LEU A 232 13.40 26.43 9.51
C LEU A 232 12.26 25.53 9.95
N GLU A 233 12.07 25.27 11.25
CA GLU A 233 10.97 24.44 11.77
C GLU A 233 9.79 25.25 12.34
N GLU A 234 10.04 26.50 12.76
CA GLU A 234 9.02 27.37 13.35
C GLU A 234 9.19 28.78 12.81
N VAL A 235 8.08 29.46 12.51
CA VAL A 235 8.03 30.90 12.20
C VAL A 235 7.14 31.61 13.18
N THR A 236 7.59 32.72 13.75
CA THR A 236 6.78 33.62 14.57
C THR A 236 6.64 34.96 13.84
N PHE A 237 5.39 35.43 13.71
CA PHE A 237 5.09 36.77 13.21
C PHE A 237 5.17 37.79 14.34
N SER A 238 5.60 39.00 14.02
CA SER A 238 5.53 40.15 14.93
C SER A 238 4.88 41.31 14.18
N PRO A 239 3.67 41.74 14.57
CA PRO A 239 2.83 41.13 15.62
C PRO A 239 2.31 39.72 15.25
N GLU A 240 1.98 38.91 16.26
CA GLU A 240 1.48 37.53 16.07
C GLU A 240 0.05 37.48 15.53
N GLU A 241 -0.76 38.47 15.89
CA GLU A 241 -2.13 38.67 15.41
C GLU A 241 -2.28 40.10 14.88
N LEU A 242 -3.18 40.27 13.92
CA LEU A 242 -3.45 41.56 13.29
C LEU A 242 -4.84 42.06 13.65
N ASP A 243 -4.88 43.28 14.17
CA ASP A 243 -6.10 44.07 14.19
C ASP A 243 -6.48 44.45 12.74
N ALA A 244 -7.76 44.74 12.52
CA ALA A 244 -8.23 45.13 11.20
C ALA A 244 -7.67 46.50 10.76
N PHE A 245 -7.35 46.62 9.46
CA PHE A 245 -6.74 47.82 8.87
C PHE A 245 -7.77 48.74 8.24
N SER A 246 -7.68 50.04 8.45
CA SER A 246 -8.44 50.99 7.62
C SER A 246 -7.84 51.11 6.22
N LEU A 247 -8.65 51.38 5.19
CA LEU A 247 -8.15 51.63 3.83
C LEU A 247 -7.03 52.69 3.80
N GLY A 248 -5.92 52.34 3.14
CA GLY A 248 -4.71 53.16 3.04
C GLY A 248 -3.79 53.12 4.27
N GLU A 249 -4.16 52.42 5.34
CA GLU A 249 -3.26 52.13 6.46
C GLU A 249 -2.18 51.13 6.03
N SER A 250 -1.00 51.24 6.66
CA SER A 250 0.10 50.31 6.44
C SER A 250 0.60 49.75 7.77
N ILE A 251 0.94 48.46 7.76
CA ILE A 251 1.62 47.78 8.87
C ILE A 251 2.87 47.09 8.36
N THR A 252 3.91 47.05 9.19
CA THR A 252 5.09 46.21 8.93
C THR A 252 4.99 44.96 9.78
N ILE A 253 5.06 43.82 9.12
CA ILE A 253 5.12 42.49 9.72
C ILE A 253 6.57 42.03 9.67
N GLU A 254 7.09 41.56 10.80
CA GLU A 254 8.40 40.94 10.89
C GLU A 254 8.24 39.44 11.16
N THR A 255 9.19 38.64 10.68
CA THR A 255 9.26 37.20 10.98
C THR A 255 10.56 36.86 11.67
N THR A 256 10.47 35.94 12.62
CA THR A 256 11.63 35.26 13.22
C THR A 256 11.44 33.77 13.03
N GLY A 257 12.54 33.05 12.83
CA GLY A 257 12.54 31.62 12.58
C GLY A 257 13.28 30.87 13.67
N LYS A 258 12.88 29.63 13.95
CA LYS A 258 13.71 28.69 14.71
C LYS A 258 14.05 27.47 13.87
N ASP A 259 15.26 26.97 14.08
CA ASP A 259 15.75 25.78 13.41
C ASP A 259 15.39 24.48 14.16
N ALA A 260 15.89 23.33 13.69
CA ALA A 260 15.62 22.03 14.32
C ALA A 260 16.22 21.88 15.73
N ALA A 261 17.19 22.72 16.11
CA ALA A 261 17.74 22.80 17.46
C ALA A 261 16.86 23.68 18.39
N GLY A 262 15.85 24.37 17.84
CA GLY A 262 15.10 25.41 18.51
C GLY A 262 15.89 26.72 18.66
N GLU A 263 16.99 26.89 17.92
CA GLU A 263 17.79 28.10 17.93
C GLU A 263 17.21 29.11 16.93
N GLU A 264 17.26 30.41 17.28
CA GLU A 264 16.80 31.45 16.36
C GLU A 264 17.69 31.51 15.11
N MET A 265 17.06 31.56 13.95
CA MET A 265 17.73 31.70 12.65
C MET A 265 17.15 32.86 11.85
N THR A 266 18.04 33.52 11.09
CA THR A 266 17.63 34.51 10.09
C THR A 266 17.41 33.83 8.76
N PHE A 267 16.30 34.13 8.09
CA PHE A 267 15.99 33.62 6.76
C PHE A 267 15.35 34.72 5.91
N GLU A 268 15.36 34.52 4.58
CA GLU A 268 14.70 35.42 3.62
C GLU A 268 13.46 34.69 3.07
N PRO A 269 12.28 34.92 3.64
CA PRO A 269 11.05 34.30 3.16
C PRO A 269 10.58 34.86 1.82
N GLU A 270 9.88 34.02 1.07
CA GLU A 270 8.96 34.48 0.05
C GLU A 270 7.65 34.87 0.72
N TRP A 271 7.17 36.07 0.41
CA TRP A 271 5.91 36.61 0.89
C TRP A 271 4.88 36.59 -0.24
N ALA A 272 3.67 36.15 0.08
CA ALA A 272 2.55 36.15 -0.84
C ALA A 272 1.27 36.62 -0.13
N VAL A 273 0.33 37.11 -0.93
CA VAL A 273 -1.01 37.53 -0.52
C VAL A 273 -1.98 36.95 -1.53
N THR A 274 -3.09 36.37 -1.06
CA THR A 274 -3.94 35.50 -1.89
C THR A 274 -5.11 36.24 -2.53
N GLU A 275 -5.79 37.11 -1.78
CA GLU A 275 -7.04 37.77 -2.22
C GLU A 275 -6.81 39.18 -2.79
N GLY A 276 -5.62 39.75 -2.57
CA GLY A 276 -5.21 41.04 -3.15
C GLY A 276 -5.91 42.26 -2.53
N LYS A 277 -6.38 42.13 -1.29
CA LYS A 277 -6.97 43.22 -0.49
C LYS A 277 -5.90 44.14 0.09
N VAL A 278 -4.69 43.64 0.24
CA VAL A 278 -3.52 44.41 0.64
C VAL A 278 -2.43 44.41 -0.43
N GLN A 279 -1.77 45.55 -0.60
CA GLN A 279 -0.52 45.65 -1.33
C GLN A 279 0.63 45.20 -0.45
N LEU A 280 1.36 44.19 -0.91
CA LEU A 280 2.51 43.60 -0.24
C LEU A 280 3.81 44.23 -0.75
N THR A 281 4.64 44.75 0.16
CA THR A 281 6.00 45.24 -0.13
C THR A 281 7.03 44.52 0.76
N PRO A 282 7.67 43.44 0.27
CA PRO A 282 8.66 42.69 1.02
C PRO A 282 9.97 43.47 1.22
N ASP A 283 10.61 43.29 2.38
CA ASP A 283 11.94 43.78 2.74
C ASP A 283 12.65 42.76 3.65
N GLY A 284 13.17 41.69 3.03
CA GLY A 284 13.84 40.58 3.72
C GLY A 284 12.91 39.80 4.66
N PRO A 285 13.25 39.64 5.95
CA PRO A 285 12.39 38.96 6.94
C PRO A 285 11.20 39.80 7.38
N SER A 286 10.99 40.97 6.77
CA SER A 286 9.85 41.83 7.02
C SER A 286 9.07 42.10 5.73
N ALA A 287 7.80 42.45 5.86
CA ALA A 287 7.00 42.95 4.76
C ALA A 287 6.06 44.05 5.24
N THR A 288 5.87 45.07 4.41
CA THR A 288 4.86 46.10 4.66
C THR A 288 3.60 45.76 3.88
N LEU A 289 2.49 45.62 4.59
CA LEU A 289 1.14 45.50 4.01
C LEU A 289 0.52 46.89 3.97
N THR A 290 -0.13 47.23 2.87
CA THR A 290 -0.93 48.46 2.75
C THR A 290 -2.34 48.11 2.30
N ALA A 291 -3.34 48.49 3.09
CA ALA A 291 -4.74 48.23 2.80
C ALA A 291 -5.19 48.96 1.52
N GLU A 292 -5.67 48.21 0.52
CA GLU A 292 -6.14 48.76 -0.76
C GLU A 292 -7.65 48.55 -0.98
N GLU A 293 -8.19 47.40 -0.56
CA GLU A 293 -9.60 47.04 -0.73
C GLU A 293 -10.13 46.37 0.54
N SER A 294 -11.39 46.60 0.89
CA SER A 294 -12.01 45.95 2.04
C SER A 294 -12.21 44.46 1.83
N GLY A 295 -12.10 43.70 2.91
CA GLY A 295 -12.29 42.26 2.92
C GLY A 295 -11.27 41.49 3.74
N LEU A 296 -11.33 40.17 3.62
CA LEU A 296 -10.37 39.24 4.19
C LEU A 296 -9.28 38.93 3.17
N ASP A 297 -8.07 38.76 3.66
CA ASP A 297 -6.91 38.32 2.90
C ASP A 297 -6.07 37.35 3.74
N VAL A 298 -5.11 36.69 3.12
CA VAL A 298 -4.18 35.79 3.80
C VAL A 298 -2.76 36.13 3.38
N LEU A 299 -1.95 36.52 4.36
CA LEU A 299 -0.52 36.68 4.20
C LEU A 299 0.14 35.31 4.37
N THR A 300 0.80 34.83 3.32
CA THR A 300 1.54 33.58 3.35
C THR A 300 3.03 33.87 3.35
N VAL A 301 3.74 33.26 4.30
CA VAL A 301 5.20 33.20 4.32
C VAL A 301 5.63 31.78 3.98
N SER A 302 6.48 31.66 2.98
CA SER A 302 7.07 30.39 2.59
C SER A 302 8.59 30.47 2.55
N TYR A 303 9.25 29.43 3.03
CA TYR A 303 10.69 29.28 2.96
C TYR A 303 11.04 27.79 2.89
N GLN A 304 11.92 27.40 1.96
CA GLN A 304 12.17 25.98 1.64
C GLN A 304 10.84 25.27 1.24
N ASP A 305 10.41 24.29 2.02
CA ASP A 305 9.12 23.61 1.93
C ASP A 305 8.22 23.89 3.14
N PHE A 306 8.59 24.89 3.96
CA PHE A 306 7.78 25.38 5.06
C PHE A 306 6.86 26.50 4.58
N THR A 307 5.62 26.47 5.03
CA THR A 307 4.64 27.53 4.78
C THR A 307 3.91 27.85 6.09
N LYS A 308 3.71 29.13 6.35
CA LYS A 308 2.86 29.62 7.43
C LYS A 308 1.99 30.77 6.95
N GLU A 309 0.75 30.78 7.40
CA GLU A 309 -0.25 31.77 7.03
C GLU A 309 -0.60 32.67 8.22
N LEU A 310 -0.87 33.93 7.92
CA LEU A 310 -1.38 34.93 8.85
C LEU A 310 -2.59 35.60 8.20
N PRO A 311 -3.80 35.41 8.73
CA PRO A 311 -4.99 36.04 8.17
C PRO A 311 -4.98 37.56 8.41
N VAL A 312 -5.53 38.30 7.44
CA VAL A 312 -5.51 39.76 7.37
C VAL A 312 -6.94 40.26 7.13
N MET A 313 -7.36 41.31 7.83
CA MET A 313 -8.66 41.94 7.61
C MET A 313 -8.50 43.43 7.29
N VAL A 314 -9.14 43.89 6.22
CA VAL A 314 -9.20 45.29 5.83
C VAL A 314 -10.63 45.81 5.98
N GLU A 315 -10.81 46.83 6.82
CA GLU A 315 -12.05 47.54 7.05
C GLU A 315 -12.35 48.49 5.87
N GLY A 316 -13.61 48.50 5.42
CA GLY A 316 -14.08 49.43 4.38
C GLY A 316 -14.48 50.81 4.94
N GLU A 317 -14.75 51.78 4.05
CA GLU A 317 -15.26 53.10 4.46
C GLU A 317 -16.70 53.05 4.98
N SER A 318 -17.42 51.95 4.76
CA SER A 318 -18.82 51.78 5.15
C SER A 318 -18.93 51.04 6.47
N GLU A 319 -19.47 51.70 7.51
CA GLU A 319 -19.79 51.07 8.81
C GLU A 319 -20.86 49.96 8.70
N SER A 320 -21.41 49.71 7.51
CA SER A 320 -22.45 48.70 7.29
C SER A 320 -21.93 47.33 6.88
N GLU A 321 -20.66 47.21 6.49
CA GLU A 321 -20.05 45.94 6.06
C GLU A 321 -19.15 45.39 7.17
N SER A 322 -19.43 44.18 7.61
CA SER A 322 -18.67 43.46 8.63
C SER A 322 -18.13 42.16 8.05
N PHE A 323 -16.98 41.72 8.55
CA PHE A 323 -16.28 40.52 8.09
C PHE A 323 -16.09 39.57 9.27
N VAL A 324 -16.14 38.26 9.01
CA VAL A 324 -15.89 37.22 10.01
C VAL A 324 -14.59 36.52 9.66
N GLN A 325 -13.51 36.85 10.37
CA GLN A 325 -12.24 36.16 10.29
C GLN A 325 -12.21 35.02 11.30
N THR A 326 -11.81 33.84 10.84
CA THR A 326 -11.76 32.63 11.66
C THR A 326 -10.34 32.09 11.72
N ASN A 327 -9.81 31.85 12.91
CA ASN A 327 -8.50 31.21 13.11
C ASN A 327 -8.66 29.93 13.93
N VAL A 328 -7.68 29.03 13.84
CA VAL A 328 -7.69 27.75 14.57
C VAL A 328 -6.34 27.51 15.23
N GLU A 329 -6.35 27.13 16.50
CA GLU A 329 -5.19 26.51 17.17
C GLU A 329 -5.47 25.01 17.38
N GLY A 330 -4.53 24.15 17.00
CA GLY A 330 -4.74 22.70 16.92
C GLY A 330 -5.31 22.27 15.57
N GLN A 331 -5.85 21.04 15.48
CA GLN A 331 -6.43 20.52 14.24
C GLN A 331 -7.96 20.56 14.28
N GLY A 332 -8.53 21.34 13.36
CA GLY A 332 -9.97 21.55 13.25
C GLY A 332 -10.30 22.64 12.25
N ARG A 333 -11.57 22.98 12.15
CA ARG A 333 -12.06 24.09 11.32
C ARG A 333 -13.24 24.80 11.97
N ILE A 334 -13.50 26.02 11.51
CA ILE A 334 -14.68 26.79 11.87
C ILE A 334 -15.59 26.85 10.65
N ALA A 335 -16.85 26.45 10.81
CA ALA A 335 -17.90 26.66 9.82
C ALA A 335 -18.76 27.86 10.23
N VAL A 336 -18.93 28.82 9.32
CA VAL A 336 -19.81 29.99 9.50
C VAL A 336 -21.09 29.76 8.71
N THR A 337 -22.26 30.05 9.28
CA THR A 337 -23.56 29.89 8.59
C THR A 337 -24.51 31.05 8.88
N PRO A 338 -25.03 31.78 7.87
CA PRO A 338 -24.68 31.64 6.45
C PRO A 338 -23.23 32.07 6.19
N ASP A 339 -22.54 31.37 5.29
CA ASP A 339 -21.21 31.73 4.80
C ASP A 339 -21.35 32.81 3.72
N GLN A 340 -20.80 34.01 3.98
CA GLN A 340 -20.94 35.19 3.13
C GLN A 340 -19.62 35.96 3.11
N GLU A 341 -19.33 36.63 1.99
CA GLU A 341 -18.14 37.49 1.85
C GLU A 341 -18.19 38.70 2.79
N SER A 342 -19.37 39.17 3.16
CA SER A 342 -19.59 40.25 4.13
C SER A 342 -20.98 40.12 4.76
N TYR A 343 -21.15 40.77 5.91
CA TYR A 343 -22.36 40.76 6.73
C TYR A 343 -22.80 42.19 7.04
N GLU A 344 -24.11 42.40 7.20
CA GLU A 344 -24.66 43.66 7.69
C GLU A 344 -24.80 43.63 9.22
N THR A 345 -24.70 44.80 9.85
CA THR A 345 -24.98 44.94 11.29
C THR A 345 -26.39 44.43 11.62
N GLY A 346 -26.47 43.49 12.56
CA GLY A 346 -27.70 42.82 12.98
C GLY A 346 -27.93 41.46 12.34
N ASP A 347 -27.12 41.05 11.36
CA ASP A 347 -27.12 39.69 10.85
C ASP A 347 -26.75 38.70 11.96
N VAL A 348 -27.31 37.49 11.87
CA VAL A 348 -27.05 36.43 12.84
C VAL A 348 -26.31 35.31 12.13
N VAL A 349 -25.10 35.03 12.60
CA VAL A 349 -24.27 33.93 12.14
C VAL A 349 -24.22 32.82 13.18
N GLN A 350 -24.18 31.58 12.72
CA GLN A 350 -23.83 30.43 13.53
C GLN A 350 -22.38 30.05 13.24
N LEU A 351 -21.55 30.04 14.28
CA LEU A 351 -20.18 29.54 14.22
C LEU A 351 -20.14 28.15 14.83
N GLN A 352 -19.61 27.19 14.08
CA GLN A 352 -19.44 25.81 14.53
C GLN A 352 -17.97 25.40 14.42
N ALA A 353 -17.35 25.11 15.56
CA ALA A 353 -16.04 24.48 15.64
C ALA A 353 -16.19 22.98 15.41
N ILE A 354 -15.43 22.45 14.45
CA ILE A 354 -15.43 21.05 14.05
C ILE A 354 -13.99 20.55 14.16
N GLY A 355 -13.71 19.71 15.15
CA GLY A 355 -12.39 19.12 15.33
C GLY A 355 -12.11 18.07 14.27
N GLU A 356 -10.84 17.93 13.88
CA GLU A 356 -10.42 16.77 13.08
C GLU A 356 -10.45 15.49 13.92
N GLN A 357 -10.26 14.33 13.28
CA GLN A 357 -10.27 13.05 13.97
C GLN A 357 -9.20 13.04 15.07
N GLY A 358 -9.61 12.71 16.30
CA GLY A 358 -8.71 12.74 17.45
C GLY A 358 -8.51 14.09 18.11
N TRP A 359 -9.19 15.15 17.64
CA TRP A 359 -9.14 16.47 18.26
C TRP A 359 -10.51 16.89 18.76
N THR A 360 -10.54 17.53 19.94
CA THR A 360 -11.78 18.03 20.54
C THR A 360 -11.70 19.54 20.69
N PHE A 361 -12.79 20.21 20.32
CA PHE A 361 -12.95 21.64 20.56
C PHE A 361 -12.98 21.92 22.06
N VAL A 362 -12.14 22.86 22.50
CA VAL A 362 -12.01 23.27 23.90
C VAL A 362 -12.75 24.57 24.15
N ARG A 363 -12.45 25.62 23.38
CA ARG A 363 -13.02 26.96 23.58
C ARG A 363 -12.83 27.90 22.39
N TRP A 364 -13.65 28.94 22.35
CA TRP A 364 -13.49 30.13 21.51
C TRP A 364 -12.66 31.20 22.24
N THR A 365 -11.89 31.99 21.49
CA THR A 365 -11.14 33.15 21.98
C THR A 365 -11.18 34.32 20.99
N VAL A 366 -10.49 35.42 21.35
CA VAL A 366 -10.45 36.72 20.65
C VAL A 366 -11.74 37.51 20.90
N ASP A 367 -12.64 37.64 19.92
CA ASP A 367 -13.86 38.44 20.10
C ASP A 367 -15.01 37.65 20.74
N ILE A 368 -14.93 36.31 20.70
CA ILE A 368 -15.92 35.44 21.31
C ILE A 368 -15.25 34.49 22.31
N GLU A 369 -15.82 34.42 23.51
CA GLU A 369 -15.45 33.43 24.52
C GLU A 369 -16.58 32.41 24.70
N GLY A 370 -16.23 31.14 24.86
CA GLY A 370 -17.20 30.10 25.19
C GLY A 370 -16.67 28.70 24.96
N THR A 371 -17.33 27.70 25.55
CA THR A 371 -16.95 26.28 25.42
C THR A 371 -17.97 25.46 24.63
N GLN A 372 -19.02 26.10 24.12
CA GLN A 372 -19.98 25.43 23.23
C GLN A 372 -19.39 25.37 21.83
N SER A 373 -19.29 24.16 21.25
CA SER A 373 -18.77 23.97 19.89
C SER A 373 -19.61 24.62 18.80
N THR A 374 -20.84 25.05 19.14
CA THR A 374 -21.70 25.82 18.24
C THR A 374 -22.26 27.00 19.01
N ILE A 375 -22.14 28.18 18.42
CA ILE A 375 -22.62 29.44 18.98
C ILE A 375 -23.37 30.24 17.92
N GLU A 376 -24.43 30.93 18.32
CA GLU A 376 -25.06 31.97 17.51
C GLU A 376 -24.51 33.32 17.96
N HIS A 377 -24.12 34.16 17.00
CA HIS A 377 -23.59 35.48 17.24
C HIS A 377 -24.31 36.49 16.35
N THR A 378 -24.65 37.66 16.90
CA THR A 378 -25.21 38.76 16.12
C THR A 378 -24.09 39.71 15.76
N ILE A 379 -23.88 39.92 14.47
CA ILE A 379 -22.85 40.81 13.94
C ILE A 379 -23.16 42.24 14.36
N ASP A 380 -22.32 42.83 15.19
CA ASP A 380 -22.36 44.25 15.56
C ASP A 380 -21.13 45.04 15.06
N GLY A 381 -20.21 44.35 14.40
CA GLY A 381 -19.02 44.87 13.72
C GLY A 381 -18.20 43.73 13.12
N HIS A 382 -16.98 44.05 12.69
CA HIS A 382 -15.99 43.04 12.32
C HIS A 382 -15.76 42.06 13.46
N LEU A 383 -15.61 40.78 13.12
CA LEU A 383 -15.50 39.70 14.07
C LEU A 383 -14.26 38.87 13.76
N ASN A 384 -13.34 38.79 14.70
CA ASN A 384 -12.20 37.89 14.68
C ASN A 384 -12.37 36.82 15.78
N VAL A 385 -12.44 35.56 15.37
CA VAL A 385 -12.73 34.46 16.30
C VAL A 385 -11.74 33.32 16.11
N THR A 386 -11.17 32.85 17.22
CA THR A 386 -10.24 31.71 17.20
C THR A 386 -10.86 30.51 17.91
N ALA A 387 -10.83 29.34 17.29
CA ALA A 387 -11.23 28.07 17.91
C ALA A 387 -9.99 27.29 18.37
N ILE A 388 -9.97 26.90 19.64
CA ILE A 388 -8.89 26.11 20.23
C ILE A 388 -9.33 24.65 20.28
N PHE A 389 -8.54 23.77 19.67
CA PHE A 389 -8.69 22.33 19.72
C PHE A 389 -7.51 21.69 20.44
N GLU A 390 -7.78 20.67 21.25
CA GLU A 390 -6.76 19.86 21.89
C GLU A 390 -6.87 18.42 21.40
N SER A 391 -5.72 17.76 21.22
CA SER A 391 -5.67 16.35 20.87
C SER A 391 -6.25 15.53 22.03
N ASN A 392 -7.20 14.64 21.71
CA ASN A 392 -7.72 13.66 22.65
C ASN A 392 -6.59 12.78 23.17
N SER A 393 -6.67 12.42 24.44
CA SER A 393 -5.74 11.46 25.05
C SER A 393 -6.48 10.22 25.53
N HIS A 394 -5.80 9.07 25.46
CA HIS A 394 -6.32 7.75 25.76
C HIS A 394 -5.42 7.05 26.75
N ALA A 395 -6.00 6.36 27.73
CA ALA A 395 -5.28 5.64 28.74
C ALA A 395 -4.92 4.22 28.30
N LEU A 396 -3.77 3.71 28.76
CA LEU A 396 -3.44 2.29 28.70
C LEU A 396 -3.61 1.63 30.07
N ASN A 397 -4.47 0.63 30.13
CA ASN A 397 -4.53 -0.32 31.23
C ASN A 397 -3.88 -1.65 30.80
N LEU A 398 -2.60 -1.81 31.15
CA LEU A 398 -1.83 -3.00 30.86
C LEU A 398 -1.74 -3.91 32.10
N THR A 399 -2.15 -5.16 31.97
CA THR A 399 -2.10 -6.18 33.04
C THR A 399 -1.28 -7.40 32.61
N ILE A 400 -0.74 -8.12 33.60
CA ILE A 400 0.03 -9.36 33.38
C ILE A 400 -0.67 -10.49 34.13
N GLU A 401 -0.91 -11.60 33.45
CA GLU A 401 -1.38 -12.87 34.03
C GLU A 401 -0.26 -13.91 33.91
N GLY A 402 0.12 -14.53 35.02
CA GLY A 402 1.32 -15.39 35.10
C GLY A 402 2.61 -14.62 35.40
N GLU A 403 3.76 -15.30 35.29
CA GLU A 403 5.08 -14.71 35.58
C GLU A 403 5.83 -14.33 34.29
N GLY A 404 6.06 -13.04 34.11
CA GLY A 404 6.77 -12.46 32.98
C GLY A 404 6.87 -10.95 33.10
N GLU A 405 7.58 -10.33 32.17
CA GLU A 405 7.76 -8.89 32.11
C GLU A 405 7.18 -8.35 30.81
N VAL A 406 6.54 -7.18 30.88
CA VAL A 406 6.18 -6.41 29.68
C VAL A 406 7.02 -5.13 29.64
N PHE A 407 7.69 -4.95 28.52
CA PHE A 407 8.40 -3.73 28.15
C PHE A 407 7.55 -2.92 27.18
N ARG A 408 7.67 -1.61 27.28
CA ARG A 408 7.05 -0.64 26.37
C ARG A 408 8.05 0.47 26.07
N ASP A 409 7.97 1.02 24.88
CA ASP A 409 8.81 2.14 24.40
C ASP A 409 8.48 3.48 25.08
N SER A 410 7.26 3.65 25.58
CA SER A 410 6.84 4.81 26.38
C SER A 410 6.40 4.46 27.80
N LEU A 411 6.85 5.23 28.80
CA LEU A 411 6.54 5.01 30.22
C LEU A 411 5.32 5.80 30.74
N THR A 412 4.66 6.59 29.89
CA THR A 412 3.41 7.28 30.26
C THR A 412 2.23 6.29 30.30
N ASN A 413 1.09 6.68 30.87
CA ASN A 413 -0.13 5.85 30.86
C ASN A 413 -1.26 6.51 30.08
N THR A 414 -0.96 7.61 29.38
CA THR A 414 -1.88 8.42 28.59
C THR A 414 -1.15 8.79 27.31
N TYR A 415 -1.84 8.64 26.19
CA TYR A 415 -1.28 8.72 24.85
C TYR A 415 -2.20 9.55 23.96
N SER A 416 -1.66 10.35 23.05
CA SER A 416 -2.48 11.15 22.13
C SER A 416 -3.23 10.26 21.14
N HIS A 417 -4.37 10.72 20.63
CA HIS A 417 -5.12 9.98 19.62
C HIS A 417 -4.27 9.75 18.36
N GLY A 418 -4.25 8.51 17.87
CA GLY A 418 -3.41 8.06 16.77
C GLY A 418 -1.97 7.71 17.18
N GLU A 419 -1.53 8.02 18.40
CA GLU A 419 -0.23 7.61 18.90
C GLU A 419 -0.14 6.08 18.92
N THR A 420 1.01 5.54 18.55
CA THR A 420 1.24 4.10 18.49
C THR A 420 2.45 3.74 19.34
N ILE A 421 2.27 2.80 20.26
CA ILE A 421 3.35 2.28 21.11
C ILE A 421 3.65 0.82 20.78
N SER A 422 4.83 0.37 21.19
CA SER A 422 5.28 -1.01 21.03
C SER A 422 5.28 -1.71 22.39
N LEU A 423 4.64 -2.88 22.47
CA LEU A 423 4.63 -3.75 23.64
C LEU A 423 5.50 -4.98 23.38
N ARG A 424 6.31 -5.38 24.36
CA ARG A 424 7.15 -6.58 24.31
C ARG A 424 7.05 -7.40 25.58
N ALA A 425 6.62 -8.65 25.46
CA ALA A 425 6.55 -9.62 26.55
C ALA A 425 7.82 -10.47 26.62
N ARG A 426 8.32 -10.69 27.84
CA ARG A 426 9.44 -11.59 28.15
C ARG A 426 9.02 -12.55 29.27
N PRO A 427 8.80 -13.85 28.97
CA PRO A 427 8.47 -14.84 30.01
C PRO A 427 9.56 -14.96 31.07
N ALA A 428 9.15 -15.23 32.31
CA ALA A 428 10.07 -15.65 33.36
C ALA A 428 10.57 -17.09 33.13
N SER A 429 11.62 -17.50 33.84
CA SER A 429 12.13 -18.87 33.75
C SER A 429 11.06 -19.89 34.15
N GLY A 430 10.80 -20.89 33.31
CA GLY A 430 9.76 -21.90 33.52
C GLY A 430 8.36 -21.43 33.13
N TRP A 431 8.23 -20.33 32.38
CA TRP A 431 6.98 -19.81 31.84
C TRP A 431 7.12 -19.57 30.34
N SER A 432 6.01 -19.67 29.61
CA SER A 432 5.90 -19.37 28.18
C SER A 432 4.89 -18.25 27.94
N PHE A 433 5.12 -17.39 26.93
CA PHE A 433 4.16 -16.35 26.55
C PHE A 433 3.03 -16.98 25.74
N ALA A 434 1.79 -16.85 26.20
CA ALA A 434 0.61 -17.39 25.53
C ALA A 434 0.00 -16.39 24.54
N GLY A 435 0.05 -15.08 24.84
CA GLY A 435 -0.45 -14.04 23.96
C GLY A 435 -0.83 -12.74 24.67
N TRP A 436 -1.12 -11.73 23.86
CA TRP A 436 -1.82 -10.50 24.24
C TRP A 436 -3.33 -10.72 24.08
N GLU A 437 -4.10 -10.27 25.07
CA GLU A 437 -5.57 -10.29 25.07
C GLU A 437 -6.14 -8.91 25.39
N GLY A 438 -7.42 -8.69 25.10
CA GLY A 438 -8.12 -7.42 25.30
C GLY A 438 -8.28 -6.67 23.97
N ASP A 439 -8.02 -5.36 23.98
CA ASP A 439 -8.14 -4.49 22.80
C ASP A 439 -6.97 -4.67 21.81
N LEU A 440 -6.01 -5.52 22.16
CA LEU A 440 -4.96 -6.03 21.30
C LEU A 440 -4.92 -7.55 21.44
N THR A 441 -5.11 -8.27 20.34
CA THR A 441 -4.99 -9.73 20.30
C THR A 441 -3.84 -10.15 19.41
N SER A 442 -2.82 -10.76 20.01
CA SER A 442 -1.66 -11.25 19.27
C SER A 442 -1.00 -12.42 20.00
N SER A 443 -0.43 -13.35 19.25
CA SER A 443 0.35 -14.47 19.81
C SER A 443 1.87 -14.25 19.74
N THR A 444 2.30 -13.10 19.21
CA THR A 444 3.72 -12.73 19.12
C THR A 444 4.16 -11.99 20.39
N THR A 445 5.39 -12.22 20.82
CA THR A 445 5.96 -11.56 22.00
C THR A 445 6.12 -10.04 21.83
N THR A 446 6.05 -9.52 20.61
CA THR A 446 5.97 -8.08 20.32
C THR A 446 4.66 -7.74 19.63
N ALA A 447 4.10 -6.57 19.91
CA ALA A 447 2.87 -6.09 19.28
C ALA A 447 2.79 -4.55 19.34
N ARG A 448 2.22 -3.92 18.31
CA ARG A 448 1.97 -2.46 18.30
C ARG A 448 0.53 -2.18 18.72
N LEU A 449 0.35 -1.13 19.52
CA LEU A 449 -0.94 -0.67 20.00
C LEU A 449 -1.13 0.79 19.62
N THR A 450 -2.11 1.07 18.77
CA THR A 450 -2.52 2.42 18.39
C THR A 450 -3.67 2.89 19.29
N PHE A 451 -3.58 4.12 19.76
CA PHE A 451 -4.57 4.73 20.65
C PHE A 451 -5.59 5.54 19.88
N ASP A 452 -6.69 4.93 19.49
CA ASP A 452 -7.90 5.61 19.00
C ASP A 452 -8.94 5.82 20.13
N GLU A 453 -8.88 4.99 21.17
CA GLU A 453 -9.65 5.05 22.42
C GLU A 453 -8.81 4.53 23.61
N ASP A 454 -9.35 4.59 24.83
CA ASP A 454 -8.75 3.94 26.01
C ASP A 454 -8.54 2.44 25.75
N LYS A 455 -7.32 1.94 25.97
CA LYS A 455 -6.95 0.55 25.68
C LYS A 455 -6.75 -0.28 26.93
N GLN A 456 -7.28 -1.50 26.93
CA GLN A 456 -7.06 -2.54 27.92
C GLN A 456 -6.36 -3.73 27.29
N VAL A 457 -5.15 -4.02 27.75
CA VAL A 457 -4.32 -5.12 27.22
C VAL A 457 -3.86 -6.01 28.37
N ARG A 458 -3.91 -7.32 28.18
CA ARG A 458 -3.41 -8.33 29.13
C ARG A 458 -2.34 -9.18 28.46
N ALA A 459 -1.15 -9.24 29.04
CA ALA A 459 -0.13 -10.21 28.66
C ALA A 459 -0.32 -11.49 29.46
N VAL A 460 -0.53 -12.62 28.77
CA VAL A 460 -0.77 -13.92 29.41
C VAL A 460 0.48 -14.80 29.27
N PHE A 461 0.99 -15.25 30.41
CA PHE A 461 2.09 -16.20 30.54
C PHE A 461 1.56 -17.48 31.21
N VAL A 462 2.02 -18.64 30.74
CA VAL A 462 1.60 -19.95 31.27
C VAL A 462 2.83 -20.73 31.71
N GLU A 463 2.78 -21.27 32.93
CA GLU A 463 3.84 -22.09 33.53
C GLU A 463 4.10 -23.34 32.68
N GLU A 464 5.37 -23.61 32.40
CA GLU A 464 5.81 -24.81 31.72
C GLU A 464 5.88 -25.95 32.75
N GLU A 465 4.89 -26.86 32.75
CA GLU A 465 4.91 -28.03 33.63
C GLU A 465 6.15 -28.88 33.34
N GLN A 466 7.08 -28.92 34.30
CA GLN A 466 8.18 -29.88 34.29
C GLN A 466 7.61 -31.21 34.78
N ASP A 467 7.61 -32.22 33.91
CA ASP A 467 7.26 -33.60 34.26
C ASP A 467 8.27 -34.13 35.30
N GLU A 468 8.02 -33.88 36.59
CA GLU A 468 8.56 -34.69 37.67
C GLU A 468 7.76 -35.99 37.72
N ASP A 469 8.42 -37.08 37.30
CA ASP A 469 7.99 -38.45 37.54
C ASP A 469 7.64 -38.64 39.02
N GLU A 470 6.41 -39.07 39.36
CA GLU A 470 6.14 -40.26 40.18
C GLU A 470 4.67 -40.42 40.64
N GLU A 471 4.21 -41.65 40.44
CA GLU A 471 3.35 -42.48 41.31
C GLU A 471 1.90 -42.08 41.65
N VAL A 472 1.01 -42.90 41.09
CA VAL A 472 -0.39 -43.09 41.47
C VAL A 472 -0.49 -43.79 42.83
N GLN A 473 -1.27 -43.25 43.76
CA GLN A 473 -2.03 -44.05 44.74
C GLN A 473 -3.46 -43.49 44.90
N GLU A 474 -4.41 -44.38 44.67
CA GLU A 474 -5.84 -44.26 44.92
C GLU A 474 -6.12 -44.30 46.45
N GLU A 475 -7.17 -43.61 46.91
CA GLU A 475 -8.15 -44.18 47.85
C GLU A 475 -9.45 -43.34 47.91
N GLU A 476 -10.57 -44.08 48.03
CA GLU A 476 -12.02 -43.79 47.96
C GLU A 476 -12.53 -42.78 49.05
N GLU A 477 -13.73 -42.15 49.04
CA GLU A 477 -15.10 -42.70 48.94
C GLU A 477 -16.18 -41.55 48.99
N GLU A 478 -17.20 -41.62 48.10
CA GLU A 478 -18.67 -41.29 48.20
C GLU A 478 -19.22 -39.93 48.73
N GLU A 479 -20.29 -39.27 48.25
CA GLU A 479 -21.61 -39.67 47.68
C GLU A 479 -22.19 -38.66 46.63
N GLN A 480 -23.30 -39.05 45.99
CA GLN A 480 -23.84 -38.69 44.67
C GLN A 480 -24.71 -37.41 44.55
N GLU A 481 -24.66 -36.76 43.38
CA GLU A 481 -25.82 -36.15 42.70
C GLU A 481 -25.83 -36.54 41.20
N GLU A 482 -26.97 -37.01 40.69
CA GLU A 482 -27.17 -37.49 39.32
C GLU A 482 -26.98 -36.37 38.27
N VAL A 483 -25.86 -36.41 37.55
CA VAL A 483 -25.66 -35.71 36.27
C VAL A 483 -25.54 -36.78 35.19
N LYS A 484 -26.27 -36.61 34.08
CA LYS A 484 -26.18 -37.47 32.91
C LYS A 484 -24.77 -37.32 32.32
N GLU A 485 -23.82 -38.14 32.76
CA GLU A 485 -22.44 -38.07 32.31
C GLU A 485 -22.38 -38.35 30.81
N THR A 486 -21.98 -37.33 30.04
CA THR A 486 -21.55 -37.53 28.67
C THR A 486 -20.15 -38.12 28.73
N THR A 487 -19.98 -39.35 28.21
CA THR A 487 -18.66 -39.96 28.12
C THR A 487 -17.79 -39.06 27.24
N LYS A 488 -16.74 -38.48 27.82
CA LYS A 488 -15.78 -37.63 27.10
C LYS A 488 -14.51 -38.40 26.83
N TYR A 489 -14.01 -38.25 25.62
CA TYR A 489 -12.78 -38.85 25.15
C TYR A 489 -11.73 -37.79 24.90
N ARG A 490 -10.51 -38.08 25.37
CA ARG A 490 -9.36 -37.21 25.20
C ARG A 490 -8.77 -37.39 23.80
N LEU A 491 -8.39 -36.29 23.16
CA LEU A 491 -7.66 -36.27 21.89
C LEU A 491 -6.31 -35.61 22.13
N ASN A 492 -5.25 -36.42 22.17
CA ASN A 492 -3.88 -35.95 22.24
C ASN A 492 -3.31 -35.84 20.83
N VAL A 493 -2.80 -34.67 20.45
CA VAL A 493 -2.25 -34.43 19.12
C VAL A 493 -0.86 -33.83 19.24
N GLY A 494 0.15 -34.64 18.92
CA GLY A 494 1.54 -34.23 18.91
C GLY A 494 2.09 -34.03 17.49
N LYS A 495 3.30 -33.49 17.39
CA LYS A 495 4.07 -33.43 16.14
C LYS A 495 5.48 -34.00 16.31
N SER A 496 6.04 -34.52 15.22
CA SER A 496 7.44 -34.92 15.08
C SER A 496 8.01 -34.14 13.91
N GLY A 497 9.14 -33.45 14.08
CA GLY A 497 9.68 -32.54 13.04
C GLY A 497 9.01 -31.16 13.03
N LYS A 498 9.36 -30.32 12.05
CA LYS A 498 8.92 -28.91 11.99
C LYS A 498 7.66 -28.76 11.12
N GLY A 499 6.61 -28.26 11.75
CA GLY A 499 5.30 -28.01 11.15
C GLY A 499 4.30 -27.55 12.21
N THR A 500 3.09 -27.25 11.79
CA THR A 500 1.96 -26.89 12.65
C THR A 500 0.81 -27.86 12.46
N ILE A 501 -0.03 -27.96 13.48
CA ILE A 501 -1.27 -28.74 13.46
C ILE A 501 -2.38 -27.79 13.85
N LYS A 502 -3.39 -27.64 12.99
CA LYS A 502 -4.61 -26.89 13.28
C LYS A 502 -5.74 -27.87 13.55
N GLN A 503 -6.47 -27.67 14.65
CA GLN A 503 -7.66 -28.44 14.99
C GLN A 503 -8.92 -27.62 14.67
N SER A 504 -9.95 -28.26 14.14
CA SER A 504 -11.22 -27.58 13.83
C SER A 504 -12.05 -27.21 15.07
N ARG A 505 -11.70 -27.75 16.24
CA ARG A 505 -12.32 -27.48 17.53
C ARG A 505 -11.23 -27.40 18.60
N SER A 506 -11.25 -26.35 19.42
CA SER A 506 -10.32 -26.14 20.52
C SER A 506 -10.66 -27.05 21.71
N GLY A 507 -9.64 -27.44 22.47
CA GLY A 507 -9.75 -28.34 23.63
C GLY A 507 -9.17 -29.74 23.39
N SER A 508 -8.93 -30.47 24.48
CA SER A 508 -8.27 -31.79 24.48
C SER A 508 -9.21 -32.94 24.86
N SER A 509 -10.49 -32.67 25.09
CA SER A 509 -11.50 -33.64 25.52
C SER A 509 -12.85 -33.32 24.90
N PHE A 510 -13.44 -34.32 24.25
CA PHE A 510 -14.64 -34.17 23.41
C PHE A 510 -15.70 -35.21 23.78
N GLU A 511 -16.97 -34.86 23.70
CA GLU A 511 -18.06 -35.81 23.97
C GLU A 511 -18.10 -36.94 22.92
N ASP A 512 -18.58 -38.12 23.34
CA ASP A 512 -18.80 -39.27 22.47
C ASP A 512 -19.57 -38.89 21.19
N GLY A 513 -19.03 -39.28 20.05
CA GLY A 513 -19.54 -39.01 18.72
C GLY A 513 -19.06 -37.71 18.08
N THR A 514 -18.35 -36.83 18.79
CA THR A 514 -17.83 -35.56 18.24
C THR A 514 -16.88 -35.79 17.06
N LEU A 515 -17.05 -35.07 15.95
CA LEU A 515 -16.12 -35.07 14.82
C LEU A 515 -15.06 -33.97 15.00
N VAL A 516 -13.78 -34.34 14.99
CA VAL A 516 -12.65 -33.40 15.08
C VAL A 516 -11.77 -33.57 13.86
N THR A 517 -11.57 -32.49 13.10
CA THR A 517 -10.68 -32.48 11.94
C THR A 517 -9.33 -31.88 12.30
N LEU A 518 -8.26 -32.60 11.96
CA LEU A 518 -6.87 -32.19 12.15
C LEU A 518 -6.23 -31.91 10.80
N THR A 519 -5.58 -30.77 10.65
CA THR A 519 -4.83 -30.39 9.45
C THR A 519 -3.37 -30.11 9.80
N ALA A 520 -2.45 -30.80 9.14
CA ALA A 520 -1.01 -30.65 9.31
C ALA A 520 -0.40 -29.79 8.20
N THR A 521 0.35 -28.76 8.59
CA THR A 521 1.07 -27.86 7.69
C THR A 521 2.57 -27.92 7.97
N PRO A 522 3.40 -28.49 7.09
CA PRO A 522 4.86 -28.50 7.25
C PRO A 522 5.45 -27.09 7.24
N SER A 523 6.52 -26.89 8.01
CA SER A 523 7.36 -25.70 7.92
C SER A 523 8.31 -25.79 6.71
N ASN A 524 8.90 -24.67 6.30
CA ASN A 524 9.85 -24.63 5.20
C ASN A 524 11.01 -25.65 5.41
N GLY A 525 11.35 -26.42 4.38
CA GLY A 525 12.37 -27.49 4.44
C GLY A 525 11.89 -28.84 5.01
N TYR A 526 10.63 -28.97 5.40
CA TYR A 526 10.04 -30.20 5.92
C TYR A 526 8.85 -30.64 5.07
N GLU A 527 8.63 -31.95 4.92
CA GLU A 527 7.45 -32.51 4.29
C GLU A 527 6.58 -33.27 5.30
N PHE A 528 5.26 -33.30 5.07
CA PHE A 528 4.34 -34.09 5.90
C PHE A 528 4.33 -35.53 5.41
N VAL A 529 4.74 -36.45 6.27
CA VAL A 529 4.82 -37.89 5.96
C VAL A 529 3.53 -38.63 6.33
N GLY A 530 2.77 -38.13 7.31
CA GLY A 530 1.50 -38.72 7.71
C GLY A 530 1.17 -38.58 9.19
N TRP A 531 -0.08 -38.86 9.52
CA TRP A 531 -0.57 -39.05 10.89
C TRP A 531 -0.21 -40.46 11.36
N ARG A 532 0.28 -40.57 12.60
CA ARG A 532 0.64 -41.84 13.26
C ARG A 532 0.03 -41.94 14.63
N GLY A 533 -0.19 -43.16 15.13
CA GLY A 533 -0.79 -43.42 16.44
C GLY A 533 -2.08 -44.20 16.30
N ASP A 534 -3.12 -43.79 17.01
CA ASP A 534 -4.41 -44.48 17.05
C ASP A 534 -5.16 -44.38 15.70
N VAL A 535 -4.88 -43.34 14.91
CA VAL A 535 -5.30 -43.25 13.50
C VAL A 535 -4.08 -42.99 12.63
N ASN A 536 -3.84 -43.91 11.69
CA ASN A 536 -2.78 -43.79 10.70
C ASN A 536 -3.36 -43.32 9.37
N HIS A 537 -2.90 -42.16 8.90
CA HIS A 537 -3.41 -41.56 7.66
C HIS A 537 -2.28 -40.84 6.91
N SER A 538 -2.32 -40.82 5.58
CA SER A 538 -1.28 -40.18 4.75
C SER A 538 -1.70 -38.80 4.21
N SER A 539 -2.98 -38.45 4.25
CA SER A 539 -3.42 -37.09 3.88
C SER A 539 -3.10 -36.09 4.99
N ARG A 540 -2.76 -34.85 4.60
CA ARG A 540 -2.53 -33.72 5.51
C ARG A 540 -3.71 -33.43 6.42
N THR A 541 -4.92 -33.77 5.98
CA THR A 541 -6.14 -33.61 6.77
C THR A 541 -6.74 -34.97 7.12
N VAL A 542 -7.15 -35.13 8.38
CA VAL A 542 -7.85 -36.32 8.89
C VAL A 542 -8.99 -35.91 9.81
N THR A 543 -10.16 -36.53 9.67
CA THR A 543 -11.32 -36.32 10.56
C THR A 543 -11.55 -37.55 11.42
N ILE A 544 -11.61 -37.34 12.74
CA ILE A 544 -11.76 -38.40 13.75
C ILE A 544 -13.14 -38.26 14.39
N LYS A 545 -13.86 -39.38 14.52
CA LYS A 545 -15.05 -39.46 15.36
C LYS A 545 -14.65 -39.93 16.75
N MET A 546 -14.80 -39.06 17.75
CA MET A 546 -14.41 -39.29 19.13
C MET A 546 -15.33 -40.33 19.77
N ASN A 547 -14.93 -41.59 19.77
CA ASN A 547 -15.65 -42.72 20.40
C ASN A 547 -14.75 -43.54 21.35
N SER A 548 -13.51 -43.08 21.55
CA SER A 548 -12.49 -43.59 22.45
C SER A 548 -11.42 -42.51 22.61
N HIS A 549 -10.51 -42.64 23.57
CA HIS A 549 -9.34 -41.75 23.64
C HIS A 549 -8.47 -41.96 22.40
N TYR A 550 -8.05 -40.88 21.76
CA TYR A 550 -7.21 -40.91 20.57
C TYR A 550 -5.92 -40.14 20.83
N SER A 551 -4.80 -40.72 20.39
CA SER A 551 -3.48 -40.12 20.39
C SER A 551 -2.89 -40.20 18.99
N LEU A 552 -2.68 -39.05 18.37
CA LEU A 552 -2.11 -38.93 17.03
C LEU A 552 -0.87 -38.05 17.05
N LYS A 553 0.06 -38.35 16.16
CA LYS A 553 1.26 -37.56 15.89
C LYS A 553 1.31 -37.21 14.41
N ALA A 554 1.37 -35.92 14.06
CA ALA A 554 1.77 -35.51 12.71
C ALA A 554 3.27 -35.72 12.56
N VAL A 555 3.69 -36.52 11.59
CA VAL A 555 5.11 -36.73 11.30
C VAL A 555 5.50 -35.85 10.13
N PHE A 556 6.38 -34.89 10.41
CA PHE A 556 7.08 -34.07 9.44
C PHE A 556 8.52 -34.55 9.38
N GLN A 557 9.03 -34.74 8.17
CA GLN A 557 10.41 -35.14 7.95
C GLN A 557 11.13 -34.01 7.24
N GLU A 558 12.31 -33.67 7.74
CA GLU A 558 13.20 -32.74 7.05
C GLU A 558 13.54 -33.33 5.69
N VAL A 559 13.41 -32.54 4.64
CA VAL A 559 13.80 -32.94 3.29
C VAL A 559 15.34 -32.91 3.27
N THR A 560 15.96 -33.98 3.73
CA THR A 560 17.41 -34.15 3.69
C THR A 560 17.83 -34.43 2.25
N GLN A 561 18.45 -33.44 1.60
CA GLN A 561 19.29 -33.73 0.44
C GLN A 561 20.49 -34.54 0.93
N GLU A 562 20.79 -35.69 0.31
CA GLU A 562 22.03 -36.42 0.60
C GLU A 562 23.24 -35.49 0.38
N PRO A 563 24.32 -35.60 1.19
CA PRO A 563 25.53 -34.84 0.93
C PRO A 563 26.15 -35.32 -0.39
N ASP A 564 26.10 -34.45 -1.40
CA ASP A 564 26.91 -34.57 -2.61
C ASP A 564 28.40 -34.57 -2.19
N PRO A 565 29.29 -35.30 -2.90
CA PRO A 565 30.71 -35.33 -2.59
C PRO A 565 31.30 -33.92 -2.74
N GLU A 566 32.38 -33.67 -1.99
CA GLU A 566 33.20 -32.46 -1.97
C GLU A 566 33.14 -31.66 -3.30
N PRO A 567 32.84 -30.34 -3.25
CA PRO A 567 32.41 -29.60 -4.43
C PRO A 567 33.48 -29.61 -5.51
N GLU A 568 33.14 -30.17 -6.68
CA GLU A 568 33.61 -29.54 -7.90
C GLU A 568 33.03 -28.11 -7.91
N PRO A 569 33.79 -27.10 -8.36
CA PRO A 569 33.42 -25.70 -8.24
C PRO A 569 31.99 -25.44 -8.77
N ASP A 570 31.19 -24.68 -8.00
CA ASP A 570 29.78 -24.38 -8.30
C ASP A 570 29.56 -24.01 -9.78
N PRO A 571 28.52 -24.56 -10.44
CA PRO A 571 28.03 -23.96 -11.67
C PRO A 571 27.47 -22.58 -11.31
N GLN A 572 28.02 -21.54 -11.96
CA GLN A 572 27.55 -20.16 -11.86
C GLN A 572 26.02 -20.08 -11.99
N PRO A 573 25.36 -19.09 -11.36
CA PRO A 573 23.96 -18.77 -11.66
C PRO A 573 23.79 -18.75 -13.18
N GLU A 574 22.74 -19.39 -13.71
CA GLU A 574 22.45 -19.25 -15.14
C GLU A 574 22.36 -17.74 -15.41
N PRO A 575 23.27 -17.18 -16.22
CA PRO A 575 23.32 -15.75 -16.43
C PRO A 575 21.97 -15.34 -17.00
N GLU A 576 21.43 -14.20 -16.57
CA GLU A 576 20.43 -13.49 -17.37
C GLU A 576 20.87 -13.57 -18.84
N PRO A 577 19.99 -13.94 -19.79
CA PRO A 577 20.41 -14.14 -21.16
C PRO A 577 21.11 -12.86 -21.62
N GLU A 578 22.43 -12.94 -21.80
CA GLU A 578 23.23 -11.78 -22.16
C GLU A 578 22.56 -11.11 -23.36
N PRO A 579 22.35 -9.78 -23.34
CA PRO A 579 21.65 -9.11 -24.43
C PRO A 579 22.35 -9.47 -25.73
N GLU A 580 21.63 -10.05 -26.70
CA GLU A 580 22.24 -10.49 -27.95
C GLU A 580 23.05 -9.35 -28.58
N LEU A 581 24.38 -9.47 -28.48
CA LEU A 581 25.30 -8.45 -28.97
C LEU A 581 25.64 -8.72 -30.42
N TYR A 582 25.34 -7.76 -31.29
CA TYR A 582 25.70 -7.84 -32.68
C TYR A 582 26.97 -7.06 -32.99
N THR A 583 27.82 -7.67 -33.82
CA THR A 583 29.12 -7.13 -34.21
C THR A 583 29.03 -6.44 -35.55
N LEU A 584 29.62 -5.26 -35.66
CA LEU A 584 29.87 -4.60 -36.93
C LEU A 584 31.31 -4.82 -37.36
N THR A 585 31.50 -5.44 -38.52
CA THR A 585 32.83 -5.57 -39.15
C THR A 585 32.97 -4.56 -40.27
N THR A 586 34.19 -4.10 -40.50
CA THR A 586 34.49 -3.08 -41.50
C THR A 586 35.61 -3.52 -42.42
N SER A 587 35.57 -3.07 -43.66
CA SER A 587 36.67 -3.20 -44.62
C SER A 587 36.79 -1.93 -45.44
N THR A 588 37.92 -1.76 -46.11
CA THR A 588 38.14 -0.63 -47.00
C THR A 588 38.51 -1.14 -48.37
N ASP A 589 37.89 -0.57 -49.40
CA ASP A 589 38.33 -0.72 -50.79
C ASP A 589 39.02 0.59 -51.19
N GLY A 590 40.32 0.55 -51.43
CA GLY A 590 41.19 1.75 -51.51
C GLY A 590 41.89 2.09 -50.19
N GLN A 591 42.57 3.23 -50.14
CA GLN A 591 43.35 3.64 -48.96
C GLN A 591 42.60 4.63 -48.05
N GLY A 592 42.43 4.23 -46.80
CA GLY A 592 41.75 4.96 -45.75
C GLY A 592 41.50 4.04 -44.57
N TYR A 593 40.75 4.50 -43.59
CA TYR A 593 40.31 3.66 -42.48
C TYR A 593 38.93 4.07 -42.01
N ILE A 594 38.26 3.17 -41.32
CA ILE A 594 36.91 3.41 -40.78
C ILE A 594 37.01 3.52 -39.27
N ARG A 595 36.57 4.66 -38.73
CA ARG A 595 36.36 4.84 -37.29
C ARG A 595 34.94 4.40 -36.95
N VAL A 596 34.80 3.51 -35.98
CA VAL A 596 33.50 3.05 -35.46
C VAL A 596 33.35 3.50 -34.00
N SER A 597 32.14 3.90 -33.59
CA SER A 597 31.89 4.35 -32.22
C SER A 597 31.97 3.22 -31.20
N LYS A 598 31.49 2.03 -31.58
CA LYS A 598 31.58 0.77 -30.83
C LYS A 598 31.66 -0.38 -31.83
N GLN A 599 32.33 -1.48 -31.48
CA GLN A 599 32.42 -2.67 -32.35
C GLN A 599 31.26 -3.65 -32.15
N ARG A 600 30.65 -3.65 -30.96
CA ARG A 600 29.54 -4.53 -30.56
C ARG A 600 28.52 -3.75 -29.73
N VAL A 601 27.22 -3.94 -30.00
CA VAL A 601 26.13 -3.31 -29.25
C VAL A 601 24.93 -4.28 -29.14
N PRO A 602 24.05 -4.12 -28.13
CA PRO A 602 22.80 -4.87 -28.02
C PRO A 602 21.88 -4.69 -29.24
N ALA A 603 21.04 -5.70 -29.49
CA ALA A 603 19.97 -5.64 -30.50
C ALA A 603 19.15 -4.34 -30.39
N GLY A 604 18.95 -3.66 -31.52
CA GLY A 604 18.18 -2.42 -31.62
C GLY A 604 19.01 -1.14 -31.50
N GLN A 605 20.22 -1.18 -30.90
CA GLN A 605 21.11 -0.02 -30.79
C GLN A 605 21.78 0.31 -32.14
N ARG A 606 22.35 1.51 -32.26
CA ARG A 606 23.01 1.98 -33.51
C ARG A 606 24.50 2.20 -33.31
N ILE A 607 25.31 1.80 -34.29
CA ILE A 607 26.76 2.07 -34.36
C ILE A 607 26.99 3.19 -35.37
N SER A 608 27.68 4.25 -34.96
CA SER A 608 28.11 5.33 -35.86
C SER A 608 29.45 4.95 -36.49
N VAL A 609 29.55 5.12 -37.81
CA VAL A 609 30.76 4.87 -38.58
C VAL A 609 31.16 6.12 -39.36
N GLN A 610 32.47 6.33 -39.47
CA GLN A 610 33.06 7.42 -40.22
C GLN A 610 34.22 6.90 -41.07
N ALA A 611 34.15 7.11 -42.38
CA ALA A 611 35.23 6.82 -43.32
C ALA A 611 36.21 7.99 -43.35
N ILE A 612 37.49 7.70 -43.13
CA ILE A 612 38.57 8.69 -43.12
C ILE A 612 39.54 8.31 -44.25
N PRO A 613 39.56 9.05 -45.37
CA PRO A 613 40.46 8.78 -46.47
C PRO A 613 41.94 8.96 -46.08
N ALA A 614 42.83 8.18 -46.69
CA ALA A 614 44.27 8.43 -46.61
C ALA A 614 44.67 9.64 -47.47
N GLU A 615 45.88 10.15 -47.28
CA GLU A 615 46.40 11.27 -48.08
C GLU A 615 46.36 10.94 -49.58
N GLY A 616 45.76 11.82 -50.39
CA GLY A 616 45.56 11.61 -51.82
C GLY A 616 44.38 10.70 -52.19
N TRP A 617 43.49 10.36 -51.25
CA TRP A 617 42.27 9.59 -51.49
C TRP A 617 41.03 10.35 -51.04
N THR A 618 39.88 10.08 -51.66
CA THR A 618 38.58 10.60 -51.22
C THR A 618 37.58 9.48 -51.00
N PHE A 619 36.66 9.66 -50.05
CA PHE A 619 35.57 8.72 -49.81
C PHE A 619 34.53 8.84 -50.91
N VAL A 620 34.10 7.70 -51.45
CA VAL A 620 33.12 7.66 -52.55
C VAL A 620 31.75 7.24 -52.04
N ARG A 621 31.68 6.10 -51.33
CA ARG A 621 30.41 5.54 -50.83
C ARG A 621 30.65 4.40 -49.85
N TRP A 622 29.60 4.09 -49.12
CA TRP A 622 29.48 2.84 -48.37
C TRP A 622 28.92 1.72 -49.25
N GLU A 623 29.43 0.50 -49.04
CA GLU A 623 28.89 -0.75 -49.57
C GLU A 623 28.53 -1.72 -48.43
N GLY A 624 27.63 -2.66 -48.73
CA GLY A 624 27.18 -3.69 -47.79
C GLY A 624 25.90 -3.29 -47.05
N GLU A 625 25.92 -3.40 -45.72
CA GLU A 625 24.75 -3.26 -44.85
C GLU A 625 24.37 -1.80 -44.53
N THR A 626 24.98 -0.84 -45.22
CA THR A 626 24.59 0.58 -45.24
C THR A 626 24.87 1.17 -46.62
N SER A 627 24.11 2.20 -47.00
CA SER A 627 24.26 2.89 -48.28
C SER A 627 24.13 4.39 -48.08
N GLY A 628 25.00 5.17 -48.71
CA GLY A 628 24.96 6.63 -48.65
C GLY A 628 26.26 7.25 -49.14
N GLY A 629 26.17 8.50 -49.61
CA GLY A 629 27.32 9.28 -50.08
C GLY A 629 28.01 10.11 -48.99
N SER A 630 27.48 10.12 -47.76
CA SER A 630 28.11 10.82 -46.64
C SER A 630 29.20 9.96 -46.00
N ALA A 631 30.36 10.56 -45.72
CA ALA A 631 31.50 9.91 -45.07
C ALA A 631 31.18 9.44 -43.63
N SER A 632 30.10 9.94 -43.02
CA SER A 632 29.61 9.48 -41.71
C SER A 632 28.16 8.99 -41.78
N THR A 633 27.85 7.87 -41.14
CA THR A 633 26.50 7.29 -41.07
C THR A 633 26.28 6.46 -39.81
N SER A 634 25.03 6.07 -39.52
CA SER A 634 24.65 5.29 -38.33
C SER A 634 23.85 4.04 -38.70
N ILE A 635 24.30 2.88 -38.22
CA ILE A 635 23.79 1.56 -38.59
C ILE A 635 23.06 0.95 -37.39
N LYS A 636 21.75 0.68 -37.53
CA LYS A 636 20.98 -0.06 -36.52
C LYS A 636 21.36 -1.54 -36.56
N MET A 637 21.69 -2.10 -35.40
CA MET A 637 22.18 -3.45 -35.24
C MET A 637 21.04 -4.39 -34.85
N ASN A 638 20.71 -5.34 -35.72
CA ASN A 638 19.70 -6.38 -35.50
C ASN A 638 20.19 -7.79 -35.91
N ARG A 639 21.46 -7.86 -36.35
CA ARG A 639 22.27 -9.05 -36.59
C ARG A 639 23.73 -8.59 -36.79
N ASN A 640 24.68 -9.51 -36.88
CA ASN A 640 26.04 -9.18 -37.32
C ASN A 640 26.01 -8.57 -38.73
N LYS A 641 26.72 -7.45 -38.91
CA LYS A 641 26.72 -6.67 -40.16
C LYS A 641 28.15 -6.40 -40.62
N HIS A 642 28.29 -6.17 -41.93
CA HIS A 642 29.55 -5.76 -42.55
C HIS A 642 29.33 -4.53 -43.42
N VAL A 643 30.28 -3.58 -43.36
CA VAL A 643 30.30 -2.43 -44.25
C VAL A 643 31.69 -2.18 -44.82
N THR A 644 31.72 -1.78 -46.08
CA THR A 644 32.95 -1.41 -46.78
C THR A 644 32.92 0.07 -47.10
N ALA A 645 33.97 0.81 -46.71
CA ALA A 645 34.18 2.17 -47.21
C ALA A 645 34.99 2.10 -48.50
N VAL A 646 34.42 2.63 -49.59
CA VAL A 646 35.10 2.70 -50.88
C VAL A 646 35.75 4.07 -51.01
N PHE A 647 37.06 4.07 -51.22
CA PHE A 647 37.88 5.24 -51.47
C PHE A 647 38.42 5.21 -52.89
N LYS A 648 38.58 6.37 -53.50
CA LYS A 648 39.23 6.52 -54.81
C LYS A 648 40.39 7.48 -54.70
N GLN A 649 41.50 7.14 -55.34
CA GLN A 649 42.66 8.03 -55.41
C GLN A 649 42.29 9.30 -56.18
N VAL A 650 42.60 10.44 -55.61
CA VAL A 650 42.46 11.75 -56.25
C VAL A 650 43.60 11.85 -57.25
N ASN A 651 43.29 11.82 -58.55
CA ASN A 651 44.29 12.08 -59.59
C ASN A 651 44.53 13.60 -59.67
N GLU A 652 45.79 14.02 -59.80
CA GLU A 652 46.19 15.44 -59.95
C GLU A 652 45.62 16.15 -61.20
N SER A 653 44.74 15.52 -61.98
CA SER A 653 43.96 16.19 -63.03
C SER A 653 42.64 16.78 -62.55
N ASP A 654 42.17 16.44 -61.34
CA ASP A 654 40.86 16.87 -60.82
C ASP A 654 40.98 17.89 -59.67
N ALA A 655 42.19 18.37 -59.36
CA ALA A 655 42.44 19.40 -58.34
C ALA A 655 42.44 20.84 -58.90
N GLU A 656 42.03 21.05 -60.16
CA GLU A 656 41.86 22.38 -60.75
C GLU A 656 40.41 22.86 -60.88
N GLU A 657 39.40 22.08 -60.47
CA GLU A 657 38.02 22.57 -60.39
C GLU A 657 37.27 21.99 -59.18
N GLU A 658 37.50 22.58 -57.99
CA GLU A 658 36.45 22.97 -57.04
C GLU A 658 36.97 24.00 -56.02
#